data_AF-A0A9W8ZK40-F1
#
_entry.id   AF-A0A9W8ZK40-F1
#
_cell.length_a   1.000
_cell.length_b   1.000
_cell.length_c   1.000
_cell.angle_alpha   90.00
_cell.angle_beta   90.00
_cell.angle_gamma   90.00
#
_symmetry.space_group_name_H-M   'P 1'
#
loop_
_entity.id
_entity.type
_entity.pdbx_description
1 polymer ?
#
loop_
_entity_poly.entity_id
_entity_poly.type
_entity_poly.pdbx_seq_one_letter_code
_entity_poly.pdbx_strand_id
1 'polypeptide(L)'
;MATQTSPKPGIQLELTEVETKLRQLLLDVASYIDEQPTSKATAIEIPEQLANEKIVLRWTGGWVRDKLLGVGSHDIDVAINKMTGEHFGLKLQEYLEIPGNAEKHGLLEKSEKTDSLSSKDKAKKVAPGLHKIEANPEKSKNLETATTNIMGIDVDLVNLRKETYNEVSRNPQMEFGTAEEDAVRRDATVNAMFFNLHTCQVEDFTGQGFDDMAAKIIRTPLEPVQTFKDDPLRVLRLIRFASRLDYTIELETEKAMANPEIQDVLKIKISRERVGIELEKMLKGPRPRMALELINRFGLYTTVFTDPTRELPADPDTSLFQPAFEFVDSVNQSRSKDSVIACHLLRNADEQYLAWICATMMPWADAPTVPHQKPLQRPYFSAYLVAREGFKAPNKVCDVVAASLSNGEEIRGLVAQCAKGLQRPDAINPTSDATARDTLGMAIRRWGSTWRTQVLFNLTYEVVLGNISREQLLRSYSAFLSQLAKLGILDADTFKPLLKGTDLAKALSIKPGPWMKDALDVVMAWQLRNPSITDPAEAIEAVKKARESDCELPQRLASHFLKLTIPPFFPQTKSANTLDLLKECAPWKDPHNAFVQDLLGWSIKALNRKAIEQNWNLLVPPILKMLDDPAEKSKASGCTHLASLLSSLNLDKEKSTAFLKRTGYHDLFASTLFPLLTHIPTLTPEPQSLVLFNAIYDPLLRLSTLCASSALGIKFLDKTMREGVLAPLSHFPTPSAYPHLACSIFKSTTTIAEHLGIETVKHLPSLVPLVTGVMQDPFVLAHRELALAAVKVMQTLVQSAWPRIGAHRGGVVLGLCVLKGRISEEMGSGSGDEALNDLQAEVKDTAELLDAVMRQSEVSTEWEREKEDLVQADEGLRGFFEGSTNE
;
A
#
# COMPACT_ATOMS: atom_id res chain seq x y z
N MET A 1 -43.58 48.74 10.16
CA MET A 1 -43.86 49.77 9.15
C MET A 1 -43.28 49.28 7.84
N ALA A 2 -44.14 48.89 6.90
CA ALA A 2 -43.73 48.33 5.62
C ALA A 2 -43.19 49.44 4.71
N THR A 3 -41.88 49.45 4.49
CA THR A 3 -41.24 50.28 3.47
C THR A 3 -41.40 49.60 2.11
N GLN A 4 -42.31 50.12 1.30
CA GLN A 4 -42.41 49.80 -0.13
C GLN A 4 -41.12 50.26 -0.82
N THR A 5 -40.23 49.31 -1.11
CA THR A 5 -39.12 49.50 -2.04
C THR A 5 -39.67 49.41 -3.45
N SER A 6 -39.56 50.51 -4.20
CA SER A 6 -39.89 50.57 -5.62
C SER A 6 -38.87 49.73 -6.42
N PRO A 7 -39.28 48.91 -7.41
CA PRO A 7 -38.34 48.15 -8.22
C PRO A 7 -37.49 49.10 -9.09
N LYS A 8 -36.15 48.94 -9.02
CA LYS A 8 -35.19 49.59 -9.94
C LYS A 8 -35.63 49.30 -11.40
N PRO A 9 -35.40 50.21 -12.38
CA PRO A 9 -35.81 50.01 -13.77
C PRO A 9 -35.22 48.69 -14.32
N GLY A 10 -36.09 47.82 -14.81
CA GLY A 10 -35.72 46.45 -15.20
C GLY A 10 -34.71 46.41 -16.34
N ILE A 11 -33.59 45.72 -16.12
CA ILE A 11 -32.58 45.46 -17.14
C ILE A 11 -33.20 44.53 -18.19
N GLN A 12 -33.17 44.94 -19.46
CA GLN A 12 -33.57 44.11 -20.59
C GLN A 12 -32.35 43.33 -21.11
N LEU A 13 -32.54 42.05 -21.42
CA LEU A 13 -31.52 41.18 -22.00
C LEU A 13 -31.76 41.02 -23.50
N GLU A 14 -30.69 41.07 -24.29
CA GLU A 14 -30.74 40.72 -25.70
C GLU A 14 -30.75 39.19 -25.86
N LEU A 15 -31.78 38.67 -26.52
CA LEU A 15 -31.94 37.25 -26.81
C LEU A 15 -31.33 36.92 -28.17
N THR A 16 -30.70 35.75 -28.28
CA THR A 16 -30.28 35.21 -29.59
C THR A 16 -31.50 34.85 -30.45
N GLU A 17 -31.31 34.64 -31.75
CA GLU A 17 -32.40 34.23 -32.64
C GLU A 17 -33.08 32.92 -32.18
N VAL A 18 -32.28 31.95 -31.72
CA VAL A 18 -32.80 30.66 -31.22
C VAL A 18 -33.56 30.85 -29.91
N GLU A 19 -33.01 31.62 -28.97
CA GLU A 19 -33.69 31.95 -27.71
C GLU A 19 -34.99 32.73 -27.93
N THR A 20 -35.01 33.63 -28.91
CA THR A 20 -36.22 34.38 -29.29
C THR A 20 -37.30 33.46 -29.83
N LYS A 21 -36.94 32.49 -30.68
CA LYS A 21 -37.87 31.46 -31.19
C LYS A 21 -38.37 30.54 -30.07
N LEU A 22 -37.48 30.10 -29.18
CA LEU A 22 -37.83 29.28 -28.02
C LEU A 22 -38.78 30.03 -27.08
N ARG A 23 -38.50 31.31 -26.79
CA ARG A 23 -39.39 32.17 -26.02
C ARG A 23 -40.77 32.26 -26.66
N GLN A 24 -40.84 32.50 -27.97
CA GLN A 24 -42.13 32.60 -28.67
C GLN A 24 -42.92 31.30 -28.58
N LEU A 25 -42.26 30.14 -28.76
CA LEU A 25 -42.88 28.83 -28.59
C LEU A 25 -43.46 28.65 -27.18
N LEU A 26 -42.66 28.96 -26.15
CA LEU A 26 -43.09 28.82 -24.75
C LEU A 26 -44.27 29.73 -24.40
N LEU A 27 -44.27 30.98 -24.90
CA LEU A 27 -45.37 31.92 -24.68
C LEU A 27 -46.65 31.53 -25.42
N ASP A 28 -46.53 31.00 -26.64
CA ASP A 28 -47.68 30.53 -27.42
C ASP A 28 -48.32 29.30 -26.75
N VAL A 29 -47.50 28.40 -26.19
CA VAL A 29 -47.95 27.25 -25.40
C VAL A 29 -48.63 27.71 -24.10
N ALA A 30 -48.06 28.68 -23.39
CA ALA A 30 -48.69 29.25 -22.20
C ALA A 30 -50.08 29.85 -22.52
N SER A 31 -50.19 30.57 -23.64
CA SER A 31 -51.46 31.15 -24.10
C SER A 31 -52.48 30.06 -24.46
N TYR A 32 -52.05 29.00 -25.15
CA TYR A 32 -52.88 27.84 -25.46
C TYR A 32 -53.44 27.15 -24.21
N ILE A 33 -52.63 27.03 -23.16
CA ILE A 33 -53.07 26.43 -21.88
C ILE A 33 -54.05 27.35 -21.17
N ASP A 34 -53.79 28.66 -21.12
CA ASP A 34 -54.68 29.65 -20.47
C ASP A 34 -56.05 29.77 -21.17
N GLU A 35 -56.15 29.45 -22.47
CA GLU A 35 -57.39 29.46 -23.25
C GLU A 35 -58.24 28.18 -23.08
N GLN A 36 -57.69 27.10 -22.49
CA GLN A 36 -58.41 25.85 -22.24
C GLN A 36 -59.00 25.79 -20.81
N PRO A 37 -60.24 25.27 -20.64
CA PRO A 37 -60.80 25.08 -19.30
C PRO A 37 -60.01 23.98 -18.55
N THR A 38 -59.45 24.35 -17.40
CA THR A 38 -58.67 23.46 -16.51
C THR A 38 -59.45 22.21 -16.14
N SER A 39 -59.01 21.04 -16.61
CA SER A 39 -59.40 19.76 -16.03
C SER A 39 -58.59 19.51 -14.74
N LYS A 40 -59.28 19.23 -13.63
CA LYS A 40 -58.67 18.84 -12.35
C LYS A 40 -57.96 17.51 -12.51
N ALA A 41 -56.64 17.51 -12.65
CA ALA A 41 -55.86 16.28 -12.77
C ALA A 41 -54.45 16.43 -12.17
N THR A 42 -54.33 16.85 -10.91
CA THR A 42 -53.06 16.74 -10.17
C THR A 42 -53.29 16.17 -8.78
N ALA A 43 -52.33 15.38 -8.29
CA ALA A 43 -52.32 14.81 -6.94
C ALA A 43 -51.86 15.81 -5.85
N ILE A 44 -51.43 17.01 -6.26
CA ILE A 44 -50.95 18.10 -5.39
C ILE A 44 -51.98 19.24 -5.42
N GLU A 45 -52.44 19.66 -4.25
CA GLU A 45 -53.39 20.77 -4.09
C GLU A 45 -52.73 22.10 -4.50
N ILE A 46 -53.25 22.70 -5.58
CA ILE A 46 -52.85 24.05 -6.01
C ILE A 46 -53.61 25.04 -5.12
N PRO A 47 -52.94 26.02 -4.47
CA PRO A 47 -53.63 27.07 -3.73
C PRO A 47 -54.67 27.79 -4.60
N GLU A 48 -55.89 28.01 -4.08
CA GLU A 48 -57.00 28.62 -4.84
C GLU A 48 -56.65 29.99 -5.46
N GLN A 49 -55.71 30.72 -4.85
CA GLN A 49 -55.19 32.00 -5.35
C GLN A 49 -54.37 31.84 -6.64
N LEU A 50 -53.52 30.81 -6.74
CA LEU A 50 -52.68 30.54 -7.92
C LEU A 50 -53.48 29.88 -9.06
N ALA A 51 -54.59 29.19 -8.73
CA ALA A 51 -55.45 28.54 -9.71
C ALA A 51 -56.15 29.54 -10.66
N ASN A 52 -56.35 30.79 -10.24
CA ASN A 52 -57.03 31.83 -11.03
C ASN A 52 -56.06 32.79 -11.77
N GLU A 53 -54.75 32.65 -11.57
CA GLU A 53 -53.75 33.44 -12.28
C GLU A 53 -53.45 32.89 -13.68
N LYS A 54 -52.94 33.77 -14.55
CA LYS A 54 -52.39 33.40 -15.87
C LYS A 54 -51.05 32.70 -15.72
N ILE A 55 -50.68 31.88 -16.70
CA ILE A 55 -49.35 31.26 -16.71
C ILE A 55 -48.29 32.34 -16.93
N VAL A 56 -47.34 32.41 -16.00
CA VAL A 56 -46.17 33.28 -16.10
C VAL A 56 -44.92 32.42 -16.17
N LEU A 57 -44.22 32.52 -17.29
CA LEU A 57 -42.98 31.79 -17.54
C LEU A 57 -41.77 32.67 -17.26
N ARG A 58 -40.78 32.11 -16.58
CA ARG A 58 -39.50 32.76 -16.29
C ARG A 58 -38.35 31.84 -16.64
N TRP A 59 -37.29 32.37 -17.24
CA TRP A 59 -35.99 31.69 -17.21
C TRP A 59 -35.29 32.03 -15.90
N THR A 60 -34.58 31.08 -15.30
CA THR A 60 -34.01 31.27 -13.96
C THR A 60 -32.64 30.62 -13.82
N GLY A 61 -32.00 30.84 -12.67
CA GLY A 61 -30.79 30.14 -12.28
C GLY A 61 -29.54 30.60 -13.04
N GLY A 62 -28.73 29.63 -13.46
CA GLY A 62 -27.41 29.89 -14.05
C GLY A 62 -27.47 30.66 -15.37
N TRP A 63 -28.53 30.48 -16.16
CA TRP A 63 -28.68 31.15 -17.46
C TRP A 63 -28.75 32.67 -17.31
N VAL A 64 -29.58 33.18 -16.38
CA VAL A 64 -29.75 34.63 -16.19
C VAL A 64 -28.42 35.28 -15.78
N ARG A 65 -27.72 34.63 -14.86
CA ARG A 65 -26.38 35.06 -14.41
C ARG A 65 -25.37 35.06 -15.57
N ASP A 66 -25.27 33.96 -16.30
CA ASP A 66 -24.27 33.80 -17.35
C ASP A 66 -24.54 34.79 -18.50
N LYS A 67 -25.81 35.06 -18.82
CA LYS A 67 -26.20 36.11 -19.77
C LYS A 67 -25.82 37.51 -19.34
N LEU A 68 -26.05 37.87 -18.08
CA LEU A 68 -25.63 39.17 -17.54
C LEU A 68 -24.11 39.34 -17.58
N LEU A 69 -23.35 38.24 -17.49
CA LEU A 69 -21.89 38.23 -17.62
C LEU A 69 -21.38 38.12 -19.07
N GLY A 70 -22.28 38.04 -20.06
CA GLY A 70 -21.92 37.89 -21.48
C GLY A 70 -21.37 36.51 -21.84
N VAL A 71 -21.63 35.49 -21.02
CA VAL A 71 -21.23 34.10 -21.23
C VAL A 71 -22.39 33.31 -21.84
N GLY A 72 -22.13 32.52 -22.88
CA GLY A 72 -23.14 31.63 -23.46
C GLY A 72 -23.57 30.52 -22.51
N SER A 73 -24.87 30.22 -22.45
CA SER A 73 -25.42 29.05 -21.74
C SER A 73 -26.27 28.23 -22.70
N HIS A 74 -26.18 26.91 -22.60
CA HIS A 74 -26.92 25.94 -23.43
C HIS A 74 -28.00 25.17 -22.65
N ASP A 75 -28.08 25.44 -21.34
CA ASP A 75 -29.02 24.82 -20.41
C ASP A 75 -29.90 25.93 -19.82
N ILE A 76 -31.23 25.77 -19.90
CA ILE A 76 -32.23 26.76 -19.50
C ILE A 76 -33.25 26.12 -18.57
N ASP A 77 -33.29 26.59 -17.32
CA ASP A 77 -34.36 26.30 -16.38
C ASP A 77 -35.56 27.23 -16.64
N VAL A 78 -36.71 26.66 -17.01
CA VAL A 78 -37.98 27.37 -17.19
C VAL A 78 -38.86 27.17 -15.96
N ALA A 79 -39.00 28.23 -15.16
CA ALA A 79 -39.86 28.26 -13.98
C ALA A 79 -41.30 28.64 -14.33
N ILE A 80 -42.24 27.81 -13.87
CA ILE A 80 -43.68 27.90 -14.13
C ILE A 80 -44.42 28.12 -12.80
N ASN A 81 -45.38 29.05 -12.77
CA ASN A 81 -46.11 29.42 -11.54
C ASN A 81 -47.26 28.48 -11.15
N LYS A 82 -48.02 27.97 -12.11
CA LYS A 82 -49.35 27.38 -11.85
C LYS A 82 -49.42 25.85 -11.96
N MET A 83 -48.43 25.21 -12.58
CA MET A 83 -48.47 23.78 -12.88
C MET A 83 -47.09 23.13 -12.79
N THR A 84 -47.05 21.79 -12.72
CA THR A 84 -45.77 21.05 -12.69
C THR A 84 -45.09 21.04 -14.06
N GLY A 85 -43.77 20.90 -14.05
CA GLY A 85 -42.97 20.89 -15.28
C GLY A 85 -43.36 19.74 -16.21
N GLU A 86 -43.71 18.59 -15.65
CA GLU A 86 -44.24 17.44 -16.40
C GLU A 86 -45.54 17.76 -17.13
N HIS A 87 -46.52 18.36 -16.45
CA HIS A 87 -47.80 18.72 -17.06
C HIS A 87 -47.64 19.77 -18.16
N PHE A 88 -46.78 20.77 -17.94
CA PHE A 88 -46.46 21.74 -18.98
C PHE A 88 -45.78 21.08 -20.19
N GLY A 89 -44.88 20.11 -19.95
CA GLY A 89 -44.25 19.32 -21.00
C GLY A 89 -45.24 18.51 -21.84
N LEU A 90 -46.26 17.91 -21.22
CA LEU A 90 -47.34 17.21 -21.93
C LEU A 90 -48.18 18.18 -22.77
N LYS A 91 -48.53 19.35 -22.22
CA LYS A 91 -49.26 20.39 -22.96
C LYS A 91 -48.45 21.00 -24.10
N LEU A 92 -47.14 21.10 -23.95
CA LEU A 92 -46.23 21.47 -25.03
C LEU A 92 -46.28 20.44 -26.18
N GLN A 93 -46.35 19.15 -25.88
CA GLN A 93 -46.54 18.11 -26.90
C GLN A 93 -47.89 18.25 -27.61
N GLU A 94 -48.99 18.37 -26.85
CA GLU A 94 -50.33 18.58 -27.41
C GLU A 94 -50.38 19.80 -28.34
N TYR A 95 -49.75 20.91 -27.96
CA TYR A 95 -49.67 22.12 -28.79
C TYR A 95 -48.93 21.89 -30.10
N LEU A 96 -47.83 21.13 -30.07
CA LEU A 96 -47.01 20.81 -31.22
C LEU A 96 -47.64 19.78 -32.17
N GLU A 97 -48.56 18.94 -31.68
CA GLU A 97 -49.33 17.99 -32.48
C GLU A 97 -50.42 18.65 -33.33
N ILE A 98 -50.84 19.87 -32.98
CA ILE A 98 -51.81 20.64 -33.78
C ILE A 98 -51.18 21.02 -35.14
N PRO A 99 -51.83 20.68 -36.28
CA PRO A 99 -51.31 20.96 -37.61
C PRO A 99 -50.98 22.45 -37.81
N GLY A 100 -49.76 22.75 -38.26
CA GLY A 100 -49.26 24.12 -38.53
C GLY A 100 -48.45 24.77 -37.40
N ASN A 101 -48.59 24.33 -36.15
CA ASN A 101 -47.86 24.91 -35.03
C ASN A 101 -46.36 24.58 -35.05
N ALA A 102 -46.00 23.33 -35.39
CA ALA A 102 -44.59 22.95 -35.52
C ALA A 102 -43.87 23.70 -36.67
N GLU A 103 -44.59 23.99 -37.76
CA GLU A 103 -44.06 24.79 -38.89
C GLU A 103 -43.84 26.25 -38.50
N LYS A 104 -44.79 26.83 -37.75
CA LYS A 104 -44.72 28.21 -37.23
C LYS A 104 -43.45 28.48 -36.43
N HIS A 105 -42.98 27.49 -35.66
CA HIS A 105 -41.77 27.62 -34.84
C HIS A 105 -40.50 27.06 -35.51
N GLY A 106 -40.57 26.65 -36.78
CA GLY A 106 -39.40 26.19 -37.54
C GLY A 106 -38.84 24.84 -37.08
N LEU A 107 -39.67 23.98 -36.49
CA LEU A 107 -39.30 22.63 -35.99
C LEU A 107 -39.43 21.54 -37.08
N LEU A 108 -39.49 21.91 -38.36
CA LEU A 108 -39.56 20.99 -39.50
C LEU A 108 -38.47 21.36 -40.50
N GLU A 109 -37.41 20.55 -40.60
CA GLU A 109 -36.46 20.64 -41.70
C GLU A 109 -37.06 20.07 -42.99
N LYS A 110 -36.86 20.76 -44.12
CA LYS A 110 -37.05 20.21 -45.47
C LYS A 110 -35.96 19.17 -45.73
N SER A 111 -36.22 17.90 -45.44
CA SER A 111 -35.36 16.80 -45.91
C SER A 111 -35.64 16.51 -47.39
N GLU A 112 -34.70 16.86 -48.27
CA GLU A 112 -34.69 16.45 -49.68
C GLU A 112 -34.21 15.00 -49.92
N LYS A 113 -34.09 14.15 -48.89
CA LYS A 113 -33.62 12.77 -49.08
C LYS A 113 -34.31 11.75 -48.16
N THR A 114 -35.49 11.28 -48.54
CA THR A 114 -36.02 9.98 -48.06
C THR A 114 -37.07 9.40 -49.02
N ASP A 115 -36.63 8.96 -50.20
CA ASP A 115 -37.36 7.98 -51.01
C ASP A 115 -36.80 6.58 -50.72
N SER A 116 -37.15 6.00 -49.58
CA SER A 116 -37.18 4.53 -49.33
C SER A 116 -37.31 4.25 -47.82
N LEU A 117 -38.51 4.22 -47.26
CA LEU A 117 -38.80 3.56 -45.97
C LEU A 117 -40.29 3.22 -45.85
N SER A 118 -40.55 2.08 -45.22
CA SER A 118 -41.83 1.36 -45.26
C SER A 118 -42.97 2.02 -44.48
N SER A 119 -44.21 1.75 -44.89
CA SER A 119 -45.45 2.35 -44.38
C SER A 119 -45.80 2.04 -42.92
N LYS A 120 -45.04 1.19 -42.21
CA LYS A 120 -45.28 0.86 -40.79
C LYS A 120 -44.61 1.80 -39.79
N ASP A 121 -43.63 2.60 -40.22
CA ASP A 121 -42.92 3.56 -39.34
C ASP A 121 -43.55 4.97 -39.31
N LYS A 122 -44.67 5.18 -40.02
CA LYS A 122 -45.32 6.49 -40.14
C LYS A 122 -46.15 6.92 -38.92
N ALA A 123 -46.45 6.02 -37.98
CA ALA A 123 -47.32 6.32 -36.82
C ALA A 123 -46.56 6.69 -35.53
N LYS A 124 -45.23 6.81 -35.56
CA LYS A 124 -44.41 7.03 -34.36
C LYS A 124 -43.42 8.20 -34.42
N LYS A 125 -43.63 9.14 -35.36
CA LYS A 125 -42.84 10.38 -35.44
C LYS A 125 -43.59 11.51 -34.72
N VAL A 126 -43.32 11.64 -33.43
CA VAL A 126 -43.34 12.94 -32.74
C VAL A 126 -42.49 13.90 -33.58
N ALA A 127 -42.95 15.15 -33.73
CA ALA A 127 -42.36 16.17 -34.61
C ALA A 127 -40.80 16.17 -34.57
N PRO A 128 -40.13 16.30 -35.73
CA PRO A 128 -38.67 16.20 -35.82
C PRO A 128 -38.00 17.41 -35.17
N GLY A 129 -37.81 17.36 -33.86
CA GLY A 129 -37.19 18.43 -33.08
C GLY A 129 -37.40 18.32 -31.57
N LEU A 130 -38.37 17.53 -31.11
CA LEU A 130 -38.54 17.22 -29.70
C LEU A 130 -37.90 15.86 -29.41
N HIS A 131 -36.70 15.86 -28.81
CA HIS A 131 -36.14 14.63 -28.27
C HIS A 131 -36.83 14.31 -26.93
N LYS A 132 -37.34 13.08 -26.83
CA LYS A 132 -37.96 12.39 -25.68
C LYS A 132 -38.04 13.21 -24.38
N ILE A 133 -39.25 13.55 -23.94
CA ILE A 133 -39.49 14.05 -22.58
C ILE A 133 -39.27 12.87 -21.63
N GLU A 134 -38.20 12.93 -20.85
CA GLU A 134 -37.94 11.96 -19.78
C GLU A 134 -38.17 12.65 -18.43
N ALA A 135 -38.95 12.02 -17.56
CA ALA A 135 -38.92 12.36 -16.14
C ALA A 135 -37.51 12.07 -15.63
N ASN A 136 -36.87 13.02 -14.94
CA ASN A 136 -35.51 12.87 -14.44
C ASN A 136 -35.52 12.34 -12.98
N PRO A 137 -35.36 11.02 -12.74
CA PRO A 137 -35.41 10.46 -11.40
C PRO A 137 -34.23 10.91 -10.49
N GLU A 138 -33.13 11.43 -11.05
CA GLU A 138 -31.98 11.88 -10.27
C GLU A 138 -32.22 13.21 -9.52
N LYS A 139 -33.13 14.06 -10.00
CA LYS A 139 -33.42 15.36 -9.36
C LYS A 139 -34.37 15.29 -8.16
N SER A 140 -35.09 14.16 -7.98
CA SER A 140 -35.74 13.63 -6.77
C SER A 140 -37.05 12.91 -7.16
N LYS A 141 -37.42 11.83 -6.46
CA LYS A 141 -38.71 11.13 -6.65
C LYS A 141 -39.96 12.00 -6.41
N ASN A 142 -39.78 13.18 -5.80
CA ASN A 142 -40.85 14.13 -5.49
C ASN A 142 -40.80 15.41 -6.37
N LEU A 143 -39.90 15.47 -7.36
CA LEU A 143 -39.84 16.57 -8.33
C LEU A 143 -40.48 16.10 -9.64
N GLU A 144 -41.72 16.52 -9.91
CA GLU A 144 -42.37 16.35 -11.22
C GLU A 144 -41.78 17.36 -12.24
N THR A 145 -40.49 17.22 -12.54
CA THR A 145 -39.75 18.03 -13.52
C THR A 145 -39.56 17.29 -14.82
N ALA A 146 -39.62 18.01 -15.94
CA ALA A 146 -39.42 17.46 -17.28
C ALA A 146 -38.20 18.09 -17.96
N THR A 147 -37.31 17.27 -18.50
CA THR A 147 -36.17 17.71 -19.32
C THR A 147 -36.46 17.41 -20.79
N THR A 148 -36.21 18.37 -21.67
CA THR A 148 -36.39 18.19 -23.11
C THR A 148 -35.37 19.01 -23.90
N ASN A 149 -34.89 18.49 -25.03
CA ASN A 149 -34.04 19.24 -25.95
C ASN A 149 -34.92 19.87 -27.05
N ILE A 150 -34.88 21.20 -27.15
CA ILE A 150 -35.66 21.99 -28.11
C ILE A 150 -34.71 22.91 -28.87
N MET A 151 -34.71 22.81 -30.20
CA MET A 151 -33.86 23.64 -31.08
C MET A 151 -32.35 23.59 -30.72
N GLY A 152 -31.89 22.43 -30.21
CA GLY A 152 -30.49 22.24 -29.79
C GLY A 152 -30.15 22.85 -28.42
N ILE A 153 -31.13 23.34 -27.67
CA ILE A 153 -31.00 23.85 -26.30
C ILE A 153 -31.62 22.83 -25.35
N ASP A 154 -30.91 22.51 -24.25
CA ASP A 154 -31.46 21.69 -23.18
C ASP A 154 -32.35 22.56 -22.29
N VAL A 155 -33.61 22.15 -22.14
CA VAL A 155 -34.64 22.90 -21.42
C VAL A 155 -35.17 22.04 -20.28
N ASP A 156 -35.04 22.58 -19.07
CA ASP A 156 -35.56 21.99 -17.84
C ASP A 156 -36.82 22.73 -17.38
N LEU A 157 -37.97 22.06 -17.45
CA LEU A 157 -39.25 22.59 -17.01
C LEU A 157 -39.42 22.33 -15.51
N VAL A 158 -39.51 23.40 -14.73
CA VAL A 158 -39.61 23.35 -13.27
C VAL A 158 -40.76 24.21 -12.76
N ASN A 159 -41.44 23.78 -11.70
CA ASN A 159 -42.43 24.61 -11.02
C ASN A 159 -41.79 25.47 -9.92
N LEU A 160 -42.35 26.65 -9.70
CA LEU A 160 -42.04 27.47 -8.54
C LEU A 160 -42.51 26.77 -7.28
N ARG A 161 -41.65 26.76 -6.26
CA ARG A 161 -41.91 25.98 -5.05
C ARG A 161 -41.39 26.65 -3.79
N LYS A 162 -42.10 26.37 -2.71
CA LYS A 162 -41.70 26.62 -1.34
C LYS A 162 -41.23 25.31 -0.73
N GLU A 163 -40.12 25.37 0.00
CA GLU A 163 -39.50 24.20 0.62
C GLU A 163 -39.54 24.38 2.14
N THR A 164 -40.13 23.41 2.84
CA THR A 164 -40.11 23.33 4.31
C THR A 164 -39.17 22.19 4.71
N TYR A 165 -38.15 22.52 5.48
CA TYR A 165 -37.11 21.57 5.89
C TYR A 165 -37.40 21.04 7.30
N ASN A 166 -37.25 19.73 7.49
CA ASN A 166 -37.36 19.09 8.79
C ASN A 166 -35.95 18.80 9.31
N GLU A 167 -35.71 18.85 10.62
CA GLU A 167 -34.36 18.67 11.18
C GLU A 167 -33.71 17.33 10.81
N VAL A 168 -34.53 16.28 10.61
CA VAL A 168 -34.10 14.89 10.41
C VAL A 168 -33.86 14.53 8.93
N SER A 169 -34.61 15.12 7.99
CA SER A 169 -34.56 14.75 6.57
C SER A 169 -33.91 15.86 5.74
N ARG A 170 -33.05 15.47 4.81
CA ARG A 170 -32.52 16.38 3.79
C ARG A 170 -33.59 16.82 2.80
N ASN A 171 -34.53 15.94 2.48
CA ASN A 171 -35.54 16.22 1.47
C ASN A 171 -36.63 17.09 2.09
N PRO A 172 -36.83 18.33 1.62
CA PRO A 172 -37.89 19.19 2.12
C PRO A 172 -39.26 18.69 1.68
N GLN A 173 -40.29 19.06 2.44
CA GLN A 173 -41.67 19.03 1.95
C GLN A 173 -41.85 20.20 0.98
N MET A 174 -42.45 19.91 -0.18
CA MET A 174 -42.61 20.86 -1.27
C MET A 174 -44.06 21.28 -1.39
N GLU A 175 -44.28 22.60 -1.48
CA GLU A 175 -45.56 23.21 -1.82
C GLU A 175 -45.38 24.16 -3.01
N PHE A 176 -46.45 24.46 -3.75
CA PHE A 176 -46.40 25.51 -4.76
C PHE A 176 -46.11 26.86 -4.10
N GLY A 177 -45.12 27.59 -4.63
CA GLY A 177 -44.65 28.84 -4.06
C GLY A 177 -44.61 29.98 -5.07
N THR A 178 -44.45 31.19 -4.57
CA THR A 178 -44.24 32.40 -5.38
C THR A 178 -42.81 32.48 -5.94
N ALA A 179 -42.57 33.37 -6.91
CA ALA A 179 -41.23 33.58 -7.45
C ALA A 179 -40.25 34.11 -6.39
N GLU A 180 -40.73 34.91 -5.44
CA GLU A 180 -39.95 35.39 -4.30
C GLU A 180 -39.57 34.25 -3.35
N GLU A 181 -40.52 33.39 -2.97
CA GLU A 181 -40.26 32.20 -2.14
C GLU A 181 -39.28 31.22 -2.83
N ASP A 182 -39.38 31.08 -4.16
CA ASP A 182 -38.43 30.29 -4.96
C ASP A 182 -37.04 30.95 -5.05
N ALA A 183 -36.96 32.28 -5.06
CA ALA A 183 -35.70 33.02 -5.08
C ALA A 183 -34.94 32.84 -3.76
N VAL A 184 -35.61 33.04 -2.63
CA VAL A 184 -34.96 33.03 -1.31
C VAL A 184 -34.50 31.64 -0.89
N ARG A 185 -35.13 30.57 -1.40
CA ARG A 185 -34.67 29.19 -1.15
C ARG A 185 -33.43 28.80 -1.96
N ARG A 186 -32.95 29.61 -2.91
CA ARG A 186 -31.78 29.26 -3.74
C ARG A 186 -30.47 29.39 -2.97
N ASP A 187 -29.40 28.90 -3.58
CA ASP A 187 -28.08 28.84 -2.95
C ASP A 187 -27.42 30.21 -2.82
N ALA A 188 -27.42 31.01 -3.89
CA ALA A 188 -26.78 32.32 -3.93
C ALA A 188 -27.70 33.40 -4.52
N THR A 189 -27.57 34.64 -4.05
CA THR A 189 -28.28 35.82 -4.58
C THR A 189 -28.08 35.97 -6.09
N VAL A 190 -26.85 35.80 -6.57
CA VAL A 190 -26.48 35.87 -8.00
C VAL A 190 -27.12 34.77 -8.87
N ASN A 191 -27.64 33.69 -8.27
CA ASN A 191 -28.36 32.60 -8.96
C ASN A 191 -29.87 32.63 -8.71
N ALA A 192 -30.35 33.60 -7.92
CA ALA A 192 -31.74 33.76 -7.52
C ALA A 192 -32.52 34.76 -8.38
N MET A 193 -31.92 35.22 -9.49
CA MET A 193 -32.55 36.12 -10.45
C MET A 193 -33.38 35.35 -11.48
N PHE A 194 -34.42 36.02 -11.98
CA PHE A 194 -35.34 35.50 -12.98
C PHE A 194 -35.37 36.43 -14.19
N PHE A 195 -35.62 35.88 -15.36
CA PHE A 195 -35.90 36.64 -16.57
C PHE A 195 -37.34 36.33 -17.01
N ASN A 196 -38.21 37.33 -16.90
CA ASN A 196 -39.62 37.18 -17.20
C ASN A 196 -39.85 37.19 -18.71
N LEU A 197 -40.39 36.08 -19.25
CA LEU A 197 -40.57 35.92 -20.70
C LEU A 197 -41.64 36.84 -21.27
N HIS A 198 -42.60 37.30 -20.46
CA HIS A 198 -43.68 38.18 -20.91
C HIS A 198 -43.19 39.63 -20.99
N THR A 199 -42.45 40.11 -19.99
CA THR A 199 -42.00 41.51 -19.90
C THR A 199 -40.60 41.76 -20.46
N CYS A 200 -39.82 40.70 -20.74
CA CYS A 200 -38.41 40.77 -21.11
C CYS A 200 -37.53 41.50 -20.08
N GLN A 201 -37.90 41.44 -18.80
CA GLN A 201 -37.15 42.09 -17.73
C GLN A 201 -36.52 41.05 -16.80
N VAL A 202 -35.34 41.36 -16.30
CA VAL A 202 -34.73 40.62 -15.20
C VAL A 202 -35.34 41.08 -13.87
N GLU A 203 -35.85 40.11 -13.10
CA GLU A 203 -36.47 40.27 -11.80
C GLU A 203 -35.50 39.72 -10.72
N ASP A 204 -35.11 40.58 -9.79
CA ASP A 204 -34.32 40.22 -8.60
C ASP A 204 -35.17 40.35 -7.35
N PHE A 205 -35.75 39.23 -6.92
CA PHE A 205 -36.59 39.17 -5.71
C PHE A 205 -35.78 39.17 -4.42
N THR A 206 -34.46 38.95 -4.47
CA THR A 206 -33.59 39.06 -3.28
C THR A 206 -33.20 40.51 -2.98
N GLY A 207 -33.31 41.39 -3.99
CA GLY A 207 -32.93 42.80 -3.93
C GLY A 207 -31.42 43.05 -3.87
N GLN A 208 -30.59 42.00 -3.84
CA GLN A 208 -29.14 42.07 -3.69
C GLN A 208 -28.37 41.41 -4.85
N GLY A 209 -29.03 40.63 -5.71
CA GLY A 209 -28.39 39.86 -6.77
C GLY A 209 -27.61 40.73 -7.76
N PHE A 210 -28.17 41.87 -8.17
CA PHE A 210 -27.46 42.82 -9.04
C PHE A 210 -26.27 43.49 -8.36
N ASP A 211 -26.46 43.93 -7.11
CA ASP A 211 -25.44 44.66 -6.37
C ASP A 211 -24.27 43.72 -5.99
N ASP A 212 -24.57 42.47 -5.60
CA ASP A 212 -23.59 41.42 -5.34
C ASP A 212 -22.86 40.99 -6.62
N MET A 213 -23.55 40.93 -7.75
CA MET A 213 -22.92 40.65 -9.05
C MET A 213 -21.93 41.74 -9.44
N ALA A 214 -22.28 43.00 -9.26
CA ALA A 214 -21.40 44.14 -9.52
C ALA A 214 -20.20 44.17 -8.54
N ALA A 215 -20.43 43.83 -7.28
CA ALA A 215 -19.38 43.76 -6.25
C ALA A 215 -18.54 42.48 -6.30
N LYS A 216 -18.88 41.51 -7.15
CA LYS A 216 -18.28 40.17 -7.22
C LYS A 216 -18.35 39.40 -5.89
N ILE A 217 -19.52 39.42 -5.26
CA ILE A 217 -19.79 38.76 -3.97
C ILE A 217 -20.69 37.55 -4.16
N ILE A 218 -20.38 36.46 -3.46
CA ILE A 218 -21.26 35.31 -3.27
C ILE A 218 -21.86 35.39 -1.86
N ARG A 219 -23.19 35.54 -1.81
CA ARG A 219 -23.99 35.66 -0.59
C ARG A 219 -25.21 34.73 -0.66
N THR A 220 -25.65 34.19 0.48
CA THR A 220 -26.91 33.45 0.59
C THR A 220 -28.11 34.41 0.67
N PRO A 221 -29.25 34.13 0.01
CA PRO A 221 -30.43 35.00 0.10
C PRO A 221 -31.02 35.13 1.51
N LEU A 222 -30.92 34.06 2.30
CA LEU A 222 -31.33 34.01 3.71
C LEU A 222 -30.11 33.96 4.62
N GLU A 223 -30.36 33.96 5.94
CA GLU A 223 -29.33 33.82 6.96
C GLU A 223 -28.44 32.58 6.67
N PRO A 224 -27.10 32.72 6.62
CA PRO A 224 -26.21 31.65 6.19
C PRO A 224 -26.27 30.37 7.03
N VAL A 225 -26.35 30.48 8.37
CA VAL A 225 -26.37 29.32 9.26
C VAL A 225 -27.63 28.48 9.00
N GLN A 226 -28.80 29.11 8.93
CA GLN A 226 -30.07 28.46 8.58
C GLN A 226 -29.99 27.82 7.19
N THR A 227 -29.49 28.57 6.20
CA THR A 227 -29.33 28.10 4.82
C THR A 227 -28.49 26.82 4.73
N PHE A 228 -27.42 26.73 5.53
CA PHE A 228 -26.56 25.55 5.57
C PHE A 228 -27.11 24.42 6.44
N LYS A 229 -27.93 24.70 7.46
CA LYS A 229 -28.64 23.67 8.22
C LYS A 229 -29.72 22.96 7.38
N ASP A 230 -30.36 23.72 6.47
CA ASP A 230 -31.39 23.25 5.56
C ASP A 230 -30.80 22.37 4.43
N ASP A 231 -29.83 22.88 3.66
CA ASP A 231 -29.07 22.09 2.68
C ASP A 231 -27.56 22.36 2.77
N PRO A 232 -26.83 21.54 3.54
CA PRO A 232 -25.39 21.73 3.75
C PRO A 232 -24.55 21.68 2.47
N LEU A 233 -25.04 21.03 1.41
CA LEU A 233 -24.32 20.96 0.14
C LEU A 233 -24.09 22.36 -0.47
N ARG A 234 -24.89 23.36 -0.07
CA ARG A 234 -24.72 24.76 -0.47
C ARG A 234 -23.33 25.29 -0.11
N VAL A 235 -22.69 24.82 0.96
CA VAL A 235 -21.30 25.19 1.30
C VAL A 235 -20.36 24.91 0.12
N LEU A 236 -20.38 23.68 -0.41
CA LEU A 236 -19.53 23.29 -1.53
C LEU A 236 -19.94 23.95 -2.85
N ARG A 237 -21.25 24.19 -3.05
CA ARG A 237 -21.76 24.90 -4.23
C ARG A 237 -21.31 26.36 -4.27
N LEU A 238 -21.35 27.06 -3.14
CA LEU A 238 -20.89 28.45 -3.05
C LEU A 238 -19.38 28.55 -3.28
N ILE A 239 -18.57 27.62 -2.76
CA ILE A 239 -17.14 27.52 -3.09
C ILE A 239 -16.93 27.28 -4.59
N ARG A 240 -17.73 26.41 -5.20
CA ARG A 240 -17.70 26.18 -6.65
C ARG A 240 -18.07 27.44 -7.44
N PHE A 241 -19.10 28.19 -7.04
CA PHE A 241 -19.48 29.43 -7.72
C PHE A 241 -18.42 30.52 -7.56
N ALA A 242 -17.89 30.68 -6.35
CA ALA A 242 -16.80 31.62 -6.06
C ALA A 242 -15.58 31.34 -6.95
N SER A 243 -15.15 30.08 -7.04
CA SER A 243 -14.02 29.66 -7.90
C SER A 243 -14.32 29.74 -9.39
N ARG A 244 -15.55 29.44 -9.83
CA ARG A 244 -15.98 29.56 -11.24
C ARG A 244 -16.03 31.01 -11.71
N LEU A 245 -16.58 31.92 -10.89
CA LEU A 245 -16.89 33.28 -11.29
C LEU A 245 -15.81 34.30 -10.92
N ASP A 246 -14.82 33.91 -10.13
CA ASP A 246 -13.84 34.81 -9.52
C ASP A 246 -14.45 35.82 -8.54
N TYR A 247 -15.29 35.31 -7.65
CA TYR A 247 -16.04 36.12 -6.68
C TYR A 247 -15.59 35.80 -5.26
N THR A 248 -15.68 36.77 -4.37
CA THR A 248 -15.40 36.59 -2.93
C THR A 248 -16.66 36.18 -2.18
N ILE A 249 -16.55 35.30 -1.18
CA ILE A 249 -17.67 34.93 -0.31
C ILE A 249 -17.82 36.01 0.76
N GLU A 250 -19.06 36.41 1.07
CA GLU A 250 -19.34 37.38 2.13
C GLU A 250 -18.84 36.89 3.50
N LEU A 251 -18.37 37.81 4.34
CA LEU A 251 -17.80 37.51 5.66
C LEU A 251 -18.74 36.70 6.58
N GLU A 252 -20.02 37.02 6.69
CA GLU A 252 -20.96 36.27 7.54
C GLU A 252 -21.23 34.87 6.98
N THR A 253 -21.31 34.77 5.65
CA THR A 253 -21.41 33.48 4.94
C THR A 253 -20.16 32.63 5.18
N GLU A 254 -18.97 33.24 5.13
CA GLU A 254 -17.68 32.60 5.42
C GLU A 254 -17.60 32.09 6.88
N LYS A 255 -18.01 32.89 7.86
CA LYS A 255 -18.07 32.47 9.27
C LYS A 255 -18.99 31.27 9.46
N ALA A 256 -20.15 31.27 8.80
CA ALA A 256 -21.08 30.15 8.88
C ALA A 256 -20.52 28.86 8.24
N MET A 257 -19.78 28.96 7.14
CA MET A 257 -19.09 27.80 6.53
C MET A 257 -17.99 27.22 7.42
N ALA A 258 -17.29 28.07 8.18
CA ALA A 258 -16.23 27.67 9.11
C ALA A 258 -16.77 27.12 10.45
N ASN A 259 -18.08 27.23 10.72
CA ASN A 259 -18.67 26.76 11.96
C ASN A 259 -18.65 25.21 12.05
N PRO A 260 -18.06 24.61 13.11
CA PRO A 260 -18.01 23.16 13.30
C PRO A 260 -19.37 22.46 13.23
N GLU A 261 -20.43 23.08 13.75
CA GLU A 261 -21.79 22.51 13.68
C GLU A 261 -22.23 22.30 12.24
N ILE A 262 -21.98 23.28 11.36
CA ILE A 262 -22.34 23.19 9.94
C ILE A 262 -21.51 22.12 9.23
N GLN A 263 -20.24 21.99 9.59
CA GLN A 263 -19.36 20.96 9.04
C GLN A 263 -19.83 19.55 9.41
N ASP A 264 -20.29 19.35 10.64
CA ASP A 264 -20.81 18.05 11.08
C ASP A 264 -22.16 17.74 10.44
N VAL A 265 -23.05 18.73 10.30
CA VAL A 265 -24.30 18.55 9.54
C VAL A 265 -24.01 18.20 8.08
N LEU A 266 -23.00 18.82 7.45
CA LEU A 266 -22.52 18.49 6.11
C LEU A 266 -22.04 17.03 6.02
N LYS A 267 -21.28 16.55 7.01
CA LYS A 267 -20.81 15.16 7.05
C LYS A 267 -21.94 14.13 7.16
N ILE A 268 -23.01 14.46 7.88
CA ILE A 268 -24.10 13.55 8.23
C ILE A 268 -25.22 13.57 7.18
N LYS A 269 -25.72 14.75 6.78
CA LYS A 269 -26.90 14.86 5.89
C LYS A 269 -26.59 14.63 4.42
N ILE A 270 -25.34 14.82 3.98
CA ILE A 270 -24.98 14.80 2.56
C ILE A 270 -24.26 13.51 2.20
N SER A 271 -24.74 12.83 1.15
CA SER A 271 -24.08 11.65 0.61
C SER A 271 -22.73 12.01 -0.03
N ARG A 272 -21.77 11.09 0.05
CA ARG A 272 -20.40 11.29 -0.41
C ARG A 272 -20.31 11.41 -1.93
N GLU A 273 -21.26 10.80 -2.65
CA GLU A 273 -21.41 10.93 -4.10
C GLU A 273 -21.71 12.37 -4.50
N ARG A 274 -22.58 13.07 -3.76
CA ARG A 274 -22.90 14.47 -4.04
C ARG A 274 -21.76 15.43 -3.70
N VAL A 275 -20.97 15.11 -2.67
CA VAL A 275 -19.71 15.81 -2.39
C VAL A 275 -18.74 15.64 -3.56
N GLY A 276 -18.58 14.41 -4.06
CA GLY A 276 -17.76 14.08 -5.24
C GLY A 276 -18.15 14.86 -6.49
N ILE A 277 -19.44 14.96 -6.81
CA ILE A 277 -19.93 15.71 -7.98
C ILE A 277 -19.57 17.20 -7.88
N GLU A 278 -19.78 17.84 -6.72
CA GLU A 278 -19.42 19.26 -6.56
C GLU A 278 -17.91 19.46 -6.60
N LEU A 279 -17.13 18.55 -6.00
CA LEU A 279 -15.66 18.56 -6.04
C LEU A 279 -15.15 18.42 -7.48
N GLU A 280 -15.66 17.46 -8.25
CA GLU A 280 -15.28 17.26 -9.64
C GLU A 280 -15.56 18.53 -10.48
N LYS A 281 -16.73 19.15 -10.30
CA LYS A 281 -17.10 20.37 -11.02
C LYS A 281 -16.22 21.57 -10.67
N MET A 282 -15.80 21.72 -9.41
CA MET A 282 -14.89 22.82 -9.02
C MET A 282 -13.45 22.58 -9.47
N LEU A 283 -12.99 21.32 -9.49
CA LEU A 283 -11.63 20.97 -9.94
C LEU A 283 -11.46 20.95 -11.46
N LYS A 284 -12.54 20.70 -12.21
CA LYS A 284 -12.59 20.92 -13.68
C LYS A 284 -12.93 22.37 -14.06
N GLY A 285 -13.23 23.21 -13.06
CA GLY A 285 -13.55 24.61 -13.25
C GLY A 285 -12.34 25.46 -13.66
N PRO A 286 -12.56 26.77 -13.91
CA PRO A 286 -11.51 27.66 -14.40
C PRO A 286 -10.42 27.95 -13.35
N ARG A 287 -10.76 27.94 -12.05
CA ARG A 287 -9.80 28.24 -10.95
C ARG A 287 -9.83 27.20 -9.82
N PRO A 288 -9.31 25.98 -10.06
CA PRO A 288 -9.29 24.90 -9.07
C PRO A 288 -8.49 25.26 -7.81
N ARG A 289 -7.37 25.98 -7.95
CA ARG A 289 -6.55 26.46 -6.83
C ARG A 289 -7.37 27.23 -5.81
N MET A 290 -8.17 28.20 -6.28
CA MET A 290 -9.01 29.00 -5.38
C MET A 290 -10.04 28.14 -4.65
N ALA A 291 -10.61 27.12 -5.30
CA ALA A 291 -11.54 26.22 -4.64
C ALA A 291 -10.86 25.46 -3.48
N LEU A 292 -9.64 24.96 -3.71
CA LEU A 292 -8.84 24.28 -2.68
C LEU A 292 -8.38 25.24 -1.56
N GLU A 293 -8.02 26.47 -1.90
CA GLU A 293 -7.69 27.53 -0.93
C GLU A 293 -8.88 27.83 -0.02
N LEU A 294 -10.10 27.94 -0.58
CA LEU A 294 -11.32 28.15 0.21
C LEU A 294 -11.63 26.95 1.11
N ILE A 295 -11.48 25.72 0.60
CA ILE A 295 -11.63 24.51 1.42
C ILE A 295 -10.64 24.50 2.58
N ASN A 296 -9.38 24.86 2.34
CA ASN A 296 -8.35 24.93 3.38
C ASN A 296 -8.67 26.03 4.40
N ARG A 297 -8.98 27.24 3.91
CA ARG A 297 -9.27 28.43 4.73
C ARG A 297 -10.46 28.22 5.67
N PHE A 298 -11.48 27.52 5.20
CA PHE A 298 -12.69 27.23 5.99
C PHE A 298 -12.57 25.97 6.86
N GLY A 299 -11.41 25.29 6.86
CA GLY A 299 -11.19 24.07 7.65
C GLY A 299 -11.99 22.86 7.15
N LEU A 300 -12.45 22.87 5.90
CA LEU A 300 -13.35 21.85 5.33
C LEU A 300 -12.62 20.59 4.87
N TYR A 301 -11.29 20.52 4.99
CA TYR A 301 -10.50 19.40 4.48
C TYR A 301 -10.99 18.06 5.04
N THR A 302 -11.06 17.91 6.36
CA THR A 302 -11.50 16.65 7.00
C THR A 302 -12.97 16.33 6.71
N THR A 303 -13.78 17.35 6.46
CA THR A 303 -15.18 17.21 6.08
C THR A 303 -15.35 16.61 4.69
N VAL A 304 -14.49 16.97 3.75
CA VAL A 304 -14.54 16.54 2.34
C VAL A 304 -13.68 15.29 2.07
N PHE A 305 -12.48 15.23 2.65
CA PHE A 305 -11.43 14.26 2.34
C PHE A 305 -11.14 13.30 3.50
N THR A 306 -12.19 12.67 4.05
CA THR A 306 -12.07 11.60 5.05
C THR A 306 -13.07 10.50 4.76
N ASP A 307 -12.72 9.25 5.05
CA ASP A 307 -13.66 8.12 4.96
C ASP A 307 -14.64 8.14 6.15
N PRO A 308 -15.95 8.37 5.94
CA PRO A 308 -16.93 8.38 7.04
C PRO A 308 -17.36 6.97 7.48
N THR A 309 -16.97 5.93 6.75
CA THR A 309 -17.45 4.55 6.95
C THR A 309 -16.60 3.75 7.93
N ARG A 310 -15.40 4.24 8.24
CA ARG A 310 -14.44 3.56 9.12
C ARG A 310 -13.59 4.57 9.88
N GLU A 311 -13.10 4.15 11.03
CA GLU A 311 -12.00 4.86 11.69
C GLU A 311 -10.70 4.56 10.94
N LEU A 312 -9.98 5.62 10.57
CA LEU A 312 -8.68 5.54 9.92
C LEU A 312 -7.58 5.50 11.01
N PRO A 313 -6.43 4.84 10.75
CA PRO A 313 -5.40 4.62 11.76
C PRO A 313 -4.64 5.89 12.17
N ALA A 314 -4.81 6.98 11.42
CA ALA A 314 -4.20 8.27 11.68
C ALA A 314 -5.11 9.39 11.13
N ASP A 315 -4.93 10.59 11.65
CA ASP A 315 -5.53 11.80 11.10
C ASP A 315 -4.71 12.34 9.91
N PRO A 316 -5.32 13.10 8.97
CA PRO A 316 -4.59 13.68 7.86
C PRO A 316 -3.65 14.79 8.31
N ASP A 317 -2.45 14.83 7.73
CA ASP A 317 -1.54 15.97 7.91
C ASP A 317 -1.92 17.12 6.98
N THR A 318 -2.86 17.94 7.44
CA THR A 318 -3.39 19.07 6.65
C THR A 318 -2.35 20.15 6.36
N SER A 319 -1.20 20.16 7.06
CA SER A 319 -0.10 21.10 6.77
C SER A 319 0.47 20.88 5.37
N LEU A 320 0.35 19.66 4.83
CA LEU A 320 0.82 19.28 3.49
C LEU A 320 -0.13 19.73 2.38
N PHE A 321 -1.37 20.10 2.71
CA PHE A 321 -2.40 20.40 1.71
C PHE A 321 -2.11 21.67 0.92
N GLN A 322 -1.76 22.76 1.61
CA GLN A 322 -1.45 24.04 0.96
C GLN A 322 -0.22 23.99 0.05
N PRO A 323 0.94 23.51 0.52
CA PRO A 323 2.11 23.34 -0.34
C PRO A 323 1.83 22.48 -1.58
N ALA A 324 0.97 21.45 -1.45
CA ALA A 324 0.62 20.56 -2.54
C ALA A 324 -0.15 21.27 -3.68
N PHE A 325 -1.23 21.97 -3.37
CA PHE A 325 -2.01 22.63 -4.41
C PHE A 325 -1.28 23.87 -4.98
N GLU A 326 -0.47 24.56 -4.19
CA GLU A 326 0.38 25.66 -4.69
C GLU A 326 1.42 25.16 -5.67
N PHE A 327 2.01 23.99 -5.40
CA PHE A 327 2.93 23.35 -6.32
C PHE A 327 2.25 22.93 -7.62
N VAL A 328 1.12 22.22 -7.55
CA VAL A 328 0.37 21.81 -8.75
C VAL A 328 -0.05 23.01 -9.59
N ASP A 329 -0.51 24.09 -8.96
CA ASP A 329 -0.83 25.34 -9.65
C ASP A 329 0.39 25.93 -10.38
N SER A 330 1.55 25.97 -9.71
CA SER A 330 2.77 26.48 -10.34
C SER A 330 3.20 25.67 -11.56
N VAL A 331 3.00 24.35 -11.55
CA VAL A 331 3.27 23.47 -12.70
C VAL A 331 2.28 23.76 -13.82
N ASN A 332 0.99 23.94 -13.49
CA ASN A 332 -0.05 24.24 -14.47
C ASN A 332 0.16 25.60 -15.15
N GLN A 333 0.55 26.63 -14.40
CA GLN A 333 0.88 27.96 -14.93
C GLN A 333 2.13 27.95 -15.81
N SER A 334 3.11 27.09 -15.48
CA SER A 334 4.36 26.93 -16.23
C SER A 334 4.17 26.32 -17.62
N ARG A 335 2.97 25.86 -17.97
CA ARG A 335 2.63 25.39 -19.33
C ARG A 335 2.80 26.47 -20.39
N SER A 336 2.66 27.74 -20.01
CA SER A 336 2.89 28.89 -20.89
C SER A 336 4.38 29.17 -21.20
N LYS A 337 5.31 28.51 -20.50
CA LYS A 337 6.76 28.84 -20.49
C LYS A 337 7.67 27.68 -20.93
N ASP A 338 7.20 26.78 -21.79
CA ASP A 338 7.97 25.62 -22.29
C ASP A 338 8.56 24.71 -21.19
N SER A 339 7.87 24.57 -20.06
CA SER A 339 8.30 23.63 -19.01
C SER A 339 8.17 22.18 -19.47
N VAL A 340 9.29 21.45 -19.48
CA VAL A 340 9.36 20.00 -19.79
C VAL A 340 8.38 19.19 -18.95
N ILE A 341 8.24 19.53 -17.67
CA ILE A 341 7.36 18.81 -16.73
C ILE A 341 5.90 19.01 -17.12
N ALA A 342 5.46 20.26 -17.32
CA ALA A 342 4.09 20.56 -17.69
C ALA A 342 3.75 19.98 -19.08
N CYS A 343 4.69 20.08 -20.04
CA CYS A 343 4.50 19.58 -21.39
C CYS A 343 4.31 18.05 -21.45
N HIS A 344 5.03 17.28 -20.63
CA HIS A 344 4.98 15.82 -20.68
C HIS A 344 3.97 15.20 -19.71
N LEU A 345 3.69 15.84 -18.56
CA LEU A 345 2.83 15.29 -17.52
C LEU A 345 1.39 15.83 -17.52
N LEU A 346 1.12 17.00 -18.12
CA LEU A 346 -0.20 17.68 -18.11
C LEU A 346 -0.70 17.98 -19.53
N ARG A 347 -0.89 16.94 -20.34
CA ARG A 347 -1.18 17.06 -21.79
C ARG A 347 -2.62 17.44 -22.08
N ASN A 348 -3.55 16.94 -21.26
CA ASN A 348 -4.99 17.10 -21.47
C ASN A 348 -5.70 17.52 -20.17
N ALA A 349 -7.00 17.87 -20.29
CA ALA A 349 -7.81 18.31 -19.17
C ALA A 349 -7.99 17.23 -18.09
N ASP A 350 -8.01 15.94 -18.48
CA ASP A 350 -8.12 14.83 -17.53
C ASP A 350 -6.87 14.68 -16.66
N GLU A 351 -5.67 14.82 -17.23
CA GLU A 351 -4.40 14.79 -16.49
C GLU A 351 -4.28 16.00 -15.55
N GLN A 352 -4.81 17.16 -15.94
CA GLN A 352 -4.89 18.34 -15.06
C GLN A 352 -5.84 18.10 -13.89
N TYR A 353 -7.03 17.56 -14.15
CA TYR A 353 -7.96 17.18 -13.10
C TYR A 353 -7.33 16.17 -12.13
N LEU A 354 -6.66 15.14 -12.64
CA LEU A 354 -5.96 14.15 -11.82
C LEU A 354 -4.82 14.78 -11.00
N ALA A 355 -4.10 15.76 -11.54
CA ALA A 355 -3.07 16.48 -10.80
C ALA A 355 -3.64 17.20 -9.56
N TRP A 356 -4.80 17.83 -9.69
CA TRP A 356 -5.49 18.43 -8.55
C TRP A 356 -5.94 17.40 -7.52
N ILE A 357 -6.45 16.24 -7.98
CA ILE A 357 -6.77 15.13 -7.08
C ILE A 357 -5.50 14.59 -6.37
N CYS A 358 -4.35 14.55 -7.03
CA CYS A 358 -3.10 14.19 -6.37
C CYS A 358 -2.79 15.16 -5.23
N ALA A 359 -2.94 16.47 -5.44
CA ALA A 359 -2.73 17.46 -4.39
C ALA A 359 -3.68 17.29 -3.20
N THR A 360 -4.95 16.96 -3.44
CA THR A 360 -5.91 16.74 -2.34
C THR A 360 -5.58 15.49 -1.51
N MET A 361 -4.88 14.51 -2.07
CA MET A 361 -4.51 13.27 -1.37
C MET A 361 -3.18 13.36 -0.61
N MET A 362 -2.40 14.44 -0.76
CA MET A 362 -1.08 14.58 -0.10
C MET A 362 -1.14 14.44 1.43
N PRO A 363 -2.12 15.01 2.15
CA PRO A 363 -2.23 14.83 3.61
C PRO A 363 -2.39 13.37 4.07
N TRP A 364 -2.76 12.47 3.16
CA TRP A 364 -2.92 11.04 3.40
C TRP A 364 -1.81 10.18 2.80
N ALA A 365 -0.78 10.78 2.18
CA ALA A 365 0.25 10.04 1.43
C ALA A 365 1.11 9.13 2.32
N ASP A 366 1.47 9.61 3.52
CA ASP A 366 2.29 8.86 4.51
C ASP A 366 1.46 8.19 5.61
N ALA A 367 0.13 8.24 5.51
CA ALA A 367 -0.74 7.62 6.49
C ALA A 367 -0.57 6.08 6.47
N PRO A 368 -0.61 5.41 7.65
CA PRO A 368 -0.50 3.95 7.72
C PRO A 368 -1.53 3.25 6.84
N THR A 369 -1.16 2.10 6.26
CA THR A 369 -2.09 1.30 5.47
C THR A 369 -3.14 0.64 6.35
N VAL A 370 -4.37 0.54 5.85
CA VAL A 370 -5.49 -0.10 6.55
C VAL A 370 -5.58 -1.58 6.17
N PRO A 371 -5.61 -2.51 7.14
CA PRO A 371 -5.77 -3.93 6.86
C PRO A 371 -7.01 -4.24 6.02
N HIS A 372 -6.88 -5.17 5.07
CA HIS A 372 -8.02 -5.62 4.29
C HIS A 372 -8.91 -6.55 5.14
N GLN A 373 -10.24 -6.43 5.02
CA GLN A 373 -11.20 -7.27 5.78
C GLN A 373 -10.99 -8.77 5.52
N LYS A 374 -10.65 -9.13 4.28
CA LYS A 374 -10.16 -10.48 3.91
C LYS A 374 -8.66 -10.60 4.20
N PRO A 375 -8.21 -11.58 5.02
CA PRO A 375 -6.85 -11.66 5.54
C PRO A 375 -5.75 -11.95 4.50
N LEU A 376 -6.11 -12.48 3.32
CA LEU A 376 -5.17 -12.83 2.24
C LEU A 376 -4.97 -11.70 1.20
N GLN A 377 -5.67 -10.58 1.36
CA GLN A 377 -5.62 -9.46 0.41
C GLN A 377 -4.67 -8.38 0.90
N ARG A 378 -4.06 -7.65 -0.03
CA ARG A 378 -3.15 -6.55 0.30
C ARG A 378 -3.89 -5.46 1.08
N PRO A 379 -3.23 -4.84 2.09
CA PRO A 379 -3.84 -3.74 2.81
C PRO A 379 -4.12 -2.57 1.86
N TYR A 380 -5.12 -1.77 2.21
CA TYR A 380 -5.48 -0.58 1.45
C TYR A 380 -4.62 0.61 1.90
N PHE A 381 -4.21 1.45 0.96
CA PHE A 381 -3.68 2.76 1.31
C PHE A 381 -4.81 3.65 1.85
N SER A 382 -4.52 4.42 2.91
CA SER A 382 -5.51 5.34 3.49
C SER A 382 -6.00 6.37 2.47
N ALA A 383 -5.09 6.97 1.68
CA ALA A 383 -5.46 7.87 0.59
C ALA A 383 -6.40 7.22 -0.45
N TYR A 384 -6.21 5.93 -0.76
CA TYR A 384 -7.10 5.19 -1.66
C TYR A 384 -8.51 5.05 -1.07
N LEU A 385 -8.62 4.73 0.23
CA LEU A 385 -9.92 4.62 0.91
C LEU A 385 -10.62 5.97 1.00
N VAL A 386 -9.87 7.04 1.27
CA VAL A 386 -10.40 8.40 1.29
C VAL A 386 -10.94 8.81 -0.08
N ALA A 387 -10.22 8.51 -1.17
CA ALA A 387 -10.72 8.75 -2.52
C ALA A 387 -12.01 7.95 -2.81
N ARG A 388 -12.03 6.67 -2.44
CA ARG A 388 -13.14 5.77 -2.73
C ARG A 388 -14.38 6.03 -1.88
N GLU A 389 -14.24 6.31 -0.60
CA GLU A 389 -15.37 6.43 0.34
C GLU A 389 -15.64 7.87 0.77
N GLY A 390 -14.63 8.73 0.81
CA GLY A 390 -14.76 10.11 1.29
C GLY A 390 -15.47 11.04 0.30
N PHE A 391 -15.14 10.95 -0.99
CA PHE A 391 -15.84 11.71 -2.03
C PHE A 391 -16.27 10.84 -3.23
N LYS A 392 -16.26 9.51 -3.07
CA LYS A 392 -16.76 8.53 -4.06
C LYS A 392 -16.17 8.74 -5.45
N ALA A 393 -14.84 8.85 -5.51
CA ALA A 393 -14.12 9.03 -6.77
C ALA A 393 -14.35 7.86 -7.74
N PRO A 394 -14.33 8.10 -9.07
CA PRO A 394 -14.38 7.03 -10.06
C PRO A 394 -13.25 6.02 -9.86
N ASN A 395 -13.49 4.73 -10.17
CA ASN A 395 -12.50 3.65 -9.99
C ASN A 395 -11.14 3.98 -10.64
N LYS A 396 -11.16 4.57 -11.84
CA LYS A 396 -9.94 5.01 -12.54
C LYS A 396 -9.08 5.97 -11.71
N VAL A 397 -9.71 6.88 -10.96
CA VAL A 397 -9.01 7.82 -10.07
C VAL A 397 -8.44 7.10 -8.86
N CYS A 398 -9.22 6.22 -8.24
CA CYS A 398 -8.78 5.40 -7.11
C CYS A 398 -7.55 4.53 -7.48
N ASP A 399 -7.59 3.89 -8.64
CA ASP A 399 -6.50 3.05 -9.15
C ASP A 399 -5.22 3.87 -9.38
N VAL A 400 -5.35 5.11 -9.88
CA VAL A 400 -4.22 6.03 -10.05
C VAL A 400 -3.58 6.38 -8.70
N VAL A 401 -4.38 6.70 -7.67
CA VAL A 401 -3.86 7.01 -6.32
C VAL A 401 -3.14 5.80 -5.73
N ALA A 402 -3.75 4.61 -5.80
CA ALA A 402 -3.14 3.38 -5.31
C ALA A 402 -1.84 3.03 -6.05
N ALA A 403 -1.80 3.17 -7.37
CA ALA A 403 -0.61 2.93 -8.17
C ALA A 403 0.51 3.93 -7.86
N SER A 404 0.16 5.21 -7.65
CA SER A 404 1.13 6.28 -7.33
C SER A 404 1.86 6.01 -6.01
N LEU A 405 1.16 5.45 -5.03
CA LEU A 405 1.73 5.05 -3.74
C LEU A 405 2.50 3.73 -3.84
N SER A 406 1.93 2.71 -4.50
CA SER A 406 2.56 1.39 -4.63
C SER A 406 3.88 1.43 -5.42
N ASN A 407 3.98 2.28 -6.44
CA ASN A 407 5.17 2.40 -7.28
C ASN A 407 6.08 3.57 -6.83
N GLY A 408 5.72 4.28 -5.77
CA GLY A 408 6.36 5.56 -5.41
C GLY A 408 7.85 5.45 -5.11
N GLU A 409 8.27 4.46 -4.33
CA GLU A 409 9.69 4.23 -4.04
C GLU A 409 10.51 3.89 -5.29
N GLU A 410 9.95 3.08 -6.19
CA GLU A 410 10.61 2.73 -7.46
C GLU A 410 10.76 3.96 -8.36
N ILE A 411 9.70 4.77 -8.50
CA ILE A 411 9.72 5.99 -9.31
C ILE A 411 10.77 6.97 -8.77
N ARG A 412 10.73 7.31 -7.47
CA ARG A 412 11.67 8.26 -6.86
C ARG A 412 13.11 7.75 -6.97
N GLY A 413 13.32 6.46 -6.70
CA GLY A 413 14.62 5.80 -6.84
C GLY A 413 15.16 5.89 -8.27
N LEU A 414 14.34 5.57 -9.27
CA LEU A 414 14.74 5.59 -10.67
C LEU A 414 15.01 7.00 -11.20
N VAL A 415 14.19 7.98 -10.82
CA VAL A 415 14.40 9.40 -11.18
C VAL A 415 15.71 9.90 -10.59
N ALA A 416 15.96 9.63 -9.30
CA ALA A 416 17.20 10.05 -8.63
C ALA A 416 18.45 9.39 -9.24
N GLN A 417 18.38 8.10 -9.58
CA GLN A 417 19.48 7.37 -10.21
C GLN A 417 19.73 7.85 -11.65
N CYS A 418 18.67 8.08 -12.44
CA CYS A 418 18.77 8.60 -13.80
C CYS A 418 19.40 10.00 -13.81
N ALA A 419 18.94 10.90 -12.93
CA ALA A 419 19.50 12.25 -12.81
C ALA A 419 21.00 12.23 -12.42
N LYS A 420 21.40 11.34 -11.50
CA LYS A 420 22.81 11.15 -11.12
C LYS A 420 23.65 10.58 -12.26
N GLY A 421 23.13 9.58 -12.98
CA GLY A 421 23.82 8.96 -14.11
C GLY A 421 24.07 9.93 -15.26
N LEU A 422 23.11 10.81 -15.54
CA LEU A 422 23.25 11.87 -16.55
C LEU A 422 24.28 12.94 -16.16
N GLN A 423 24.50 13.18 -14.86
CA GLN A 423 25.51 14.13 -14.38
C GLN A 423 26.93 13.54 -14.33
N ARG A 424 27.07 12.21 -14.19
CA ARG A 424 28.35 11.51 -14.06
C ARG A 424 28.37 10.23 -14.94
N PRO A 425 28.62 10.38 -16.25
CA PRO A 425 28.63 9.24 -17.17
C PRO A 425 29.72 8.20 -16.85
N ASP A 426 30.84 8.60 -16.23
CA ASP A 426 31.97 7.71 -15.95
C ASP A 426 31.78 6.78 -14.74
N ALA A 427 30.73 6.98 -13.94
CA ALA A 427 30.43 6.20 -12.72
C ALA A 427 29.33 5.14 -12.93
N ILE A 428 28.88 4.94 -14.18
CA ILE A 428 27.78 4.05 -14.52
C ILE A 428 28.25 2.59 -14.41
N ASN A 429 27.59 1.80 -13.56
CA ASN A 429 27.83 0.37 -13.47
C ASN A 429 27.26 -0.32 -14.72
N PRO A 430 28.05 -1.06 -15.53
CA PRO A 430 27.61 -1.65 -16.80
C PRO A 430 26.43 -2.63 -16.66
N THR A 431 26.17 -3.13 -15.46
CA THR A 431 25.13 -4.13 -15.16
C THR A 431 23.79 -3.54 -14.70
N SER A 432 23.75 -2.25 -14.36
CA SER A 432 22.55 -1.58 -13.82
C SER A 432 22.53 -0.10 -14.21
N ASP A 433 22.46 0.16 -15.51
CA ASP A 433 22.34 1.50 -16.05
C ASP A 433 20.88 2.02 -15.94
N ALA A 434 20.67 2.97 -15.04
CA ALA A 434 19.40 3.64 -14.81
C ALA A 434 19.06 4.69 -15.90
N THR A 435 19.97 4.95 -16.83
CA THR A 435 19.75 5.83 -18.00
C THR A 435 19.43 5.03 -19.27
N ALA A 436 19.54 3.70 -19.20
CA ALA A 436 19.33 2.80 -20.32
C ALA A 436 17.86 2.72 -20.75
N ARG A 437 17.66 2.52 -22.06
CA ARG A 437 16.35 2.52 -22.72
C ARG A 437 15.43 1.39 -22.27
N ASP A 438 15.98 0.22 -22.04
CA ASP A 438 15.27 -0.96 -21.57
C ASP A 438 14.89 -0.85 -20.09
N THR A 439 15.80 -0.40 -19.22
CA THR A 439 15.51 -0.18 -17.81
C THR A 439 14.35 0.80 -17.63
N LEU A 440 14.43 1.96 -18.28
CA LEU A 440 13.41 3.01 -18.21
C LEU A 440 12.11 2.59 -18.90
N GLY A 441 12.20 1.95 -20.08
CA GLY A 441 11.02 1.51 -20.82
C GLY A 441 10.26 0.39 -20.11
N MET A 442 10.97 -0.56 -19.48
CA MET A 442 10.34 -1.62 -18.68
C MET A 442 9.71 -1.07 -17.40
N ALA A 443 10.30 -0.04 -16.78
CA ALA A 443 9.69 0.63 -15.63
C ALA A 443 8.36 1.30 -16.01
N ILE A 444 8.29 2.05 -17.11
CA ILE A 444 7.05 2.67 -17.61
C ILE A 444 5.98 1.61 -17.88
N ARG A 445 6.35 0.47 -18.46
CA ARG A 445 5.40 -0.65 -18.68
C ARG A 445 4.85 -1.24 -17.38
N ARG A 446 5.69 -1.35 -16.33
CA ARG A 446 5.24 -1.79 -15.00
C ARG A 446 4.29 -0.79 -14.36
N TRP A 447 4.56 0.50 -14.51
CA TRP A 447 3.72 1.57 -13.98
C TRP A 447 2.41 1.73 -14.75
N GLY A 448 2.38 1.31 -16.02
CA GLY A 448 1.18 1.26 -16.85
C GLY A 448 0.79 2.62 -17.44
N SER A 449 -0.44 2.73 -17.95
CA SER A 449 -0.91 3.89 -18.71
C SER A 449 -1.01 5.19 -17.90
N THR A 450 -1.04 5.10 -16.57
CA THR A 450 -1.16 6.26 -15.67
C THR A 450 0.17 6.72 -15.10
N TRP A 451 1.29 6.21 -15.61
CA TRP A 451 2.64 6.50 -15.10
C TRP A 451 2.95 7.99 -15.00
N ARG A 452 2.44 8.82 -15.91
CA ARG A 452 2.65 10.28 -15.91
C ARG A 452 2.09 10.92 -14.65
N THR A 453 0.87 10.55 -14.28
CA THR A 453 0.24 11.02 -13.05
C THR A 453 0.95 10.47 -11.81
N GLN A 454 1.42 9.22 -11.84
CA GLN A 454 2.20 8.64 -10.75
C GLN A 454 3.53 9.39 -10.52
N VAL A 455 4.22 9.78 -11.60
CA VAL A 455 5.44 10.60 -11.54
C VAL A 455 5.12 11.99 -10.98
N LEU A 456 4.02 12.62 -11.42
CA LEU A 456 3.60 13.91 -10.88
C LEU A 456 3.25 13.84 -9.40
N PHE A 457 2.52 12.80 -8.96
CA PHE A 457 2.19 12.57 -7.56
C PHE A 457 3.46 12.47 -6.70
N ASN A 458 4.45 11.71 -7.15
CA ASN A 458 5.71 11.54 -6.43
C ASN A 458 6.58 12.80 -6.42
N LEU A 459 6.57 13.57 -7.52
CA LEU A 459 7.19 14.90 -7.55
C LEU A 459 6.55 15.85 -6.54
N THR A 460 5.22 15.94 -6.52
CA THR A 460 4.49 16.76 -5.55
C THR A 460 4.80 16.32 -4.13
N TYR A 461 4.78 15.02 -3.86
CA TYR A 461 5.12 14.44 -2.56
C TYR A 461 6.54 14.83 -2.09
N GLU A 462 7.56 14.69 -2.93
CA GLU A 462 8.94 15.06 -2.57
C GLU A 462 9.12 16.56 -2.33
N VAL A 463 8.41 17.41 -3.10
CA VAL A 463 8.43 18.86 -2.91
C VAL A 463 7.77 19.25 -1.59
N VAL A 464 6.64 18.63 -1.26
CA VAL A 464 5.85 18.92 -0.05
C VAL A 464 6.57 18.46 1.21
N LEU A 465 7.28 17.32 1.18
CA LEU A 465 8.11 16.87 2.31
C LEU A 465 9.30 17.79 2.59
N GLY A 466 9.78 18.58 1.61
CA GLY A 466 10.84 19.58 1.82
C GLY A 466 12.23 19.02 2.14
N ASN A 467 12.45 17.71 2.05
CA ASN A 467 13.75 17.08 2.33
C ASN A 467 14.87 17.49 1.34
N ILE A 468 14.50 17.88 0.12
CA ILE A 468 15.41 18.26 -0.97
C ILE A 468 14.94 19.60 -1.54
N SER A 469 15.88 20.46 -1.95
CA SER A 469 15.53 21.75 -2.56
C SER A 469 14.64 21.58 -3.80
N ARG A 470 13.62 22.43 -3.91
CA ARG A 470 12.64 22.41 -5.01
C ARG A 470 13.32 22.50 -6.37
N GLU A 471 14.33 23.35 -6.52
CA GLU A 471 15.07 23.53 -7.77
C GLU A 471 15.80 22.26 -8.18
N GLN A 472 16.39 21.53 -7.23
CA GLN A 472 17.09 20.28 -7.49
C GLN A 472 16.12 19.16 -7.90
N LEU A 473 14.96 19.07 -7.24
CA LEU A 473 13.90 18.13 -7.63
C LEU A 473 13.40 18.41 -9.05
N LEU A 474 13.04 19.66 -9.35
CA LEU A 474 12.58 20.06 -10.68
C LEU A 474 13.62 19.76 -11.75
N ARG A 475 14.91 20.01 -11.50
CA ARG A 475 16.00 19.65 -12.42
C ARG A 475 16.09 18.13 -12.62
N SER A 476 16.00 17.34 -11.56
CA SER A 476 16.11 15.88 -11.62
C SER A 476 14.96 15.26 -12.41
N TYR A 477 13.73 15.66 -12.13
CA TYR A 477 12.54 15.20 -12.86
C TYR A 477 12.53 15.72 -14.30
N SER A 478 12.94 16.96 -14.55
CA SER A 478 13.07 17.49 -15.92
C SER A 478 14.12 16.72 -16.72
N ALA A 479 15.26 16.37 -16.12
CA ALA A 479 16.30 15.57 -16.77
C ALA A 479 15.80 14.15 -17.09
N PHE A 480 15.09 13.52 -16.15
CA PHE A 480 14.45 12.22 -16.36
C PHE A 480 13.46 12.26 -17.53
N LEU A 481 12.52 13.21 -17.55
CA LEU A 481 11.53 13.33 -18.63
C LEU A 481 12.18 13.65 -19.98
N SER A 482 13.21 14.51 -19.99
CA SER A 482 13.98 14.84 -21.19
C SER A 482 14.69 13.60 -21.74
N GLN A 483 15.23 12.74 -20.88
CA GLN A 483 15.86 11.49 -21.28
C GLN A 483 14.83 10.51 -21.84
N LEU A 484 13.64 10.38 -21.24
CA LEU A 484 12.55 9.56 -21.79
C LEU A 484 12.13 10.04 -23.19
N ALA A 485 12.04 11.36 -23.37
CA ALA A 485 11.72 11.97 -24.66
C ALA A 485 12.83 11.74 -25.69
N LYS A 486 14.11 11.95 -25.32
CA LYS A 486 15.29 11.72 -26.18
C LYS A 486 15.38 10.28 -26.64
N LEU A 487 15.10 9.34 -25.76
CA LEU A 487 15.04 7.93 -26.11
C LEU A 487 13.81 7.69 -27.00
N GLY A 488 12.65 8.27 -26.71
CA GLY A 488 11.41 7.95 -27.43
C GLY A 488 10.74 6.72 -26.82
N ILE A 489 10.60 6.72 -25.49
CA ILE A 489 9.94 5.70 -24.67
C ILE A 489 8.78 6.26 -23.83
N LEU A 490 8.35 7.49 -24.10
CA LEU A 490 7.23 8.13 -23.38
C LEU A 490 5.93 7.31 -23.44
N ASP A 491 5.73 6.53 -24.51
CA ASP A 491 4.55 5.69 -24.71
C ASP A 491 4.89 4.19 -24.66
N ALA A 492 5.95 3.81 -23.94
CA ALA A 492 6.42 2.43 -23.83
C ALA A 492 5.38 1.46 -23.24
N ASP A 493 4.43 1.96 -22.46
CA ASP A 493 3.28 1.20 -21.95
C ASP A 493 2.39 0.65 -23.08
N THR A 494 2.30 1.37 -24.20
CA THR A 494 1.48 0.99 -25.37
C THR A 494 2.22 0.10 -26.37
N PHE A 495 3.53 -0.08 -26.22
CA PHE A 495 4.33 -0.88 -27.16
C PHE A 495 3.85 -2.32 -27.18
N LYS A 496 3.64 -2.84 -28.39
CA LYS A 496 3.26 -4.24 -28.61
C LYS A 496 4.52 -5.11 -28.64
N PRO A 497 4.52 -6.25 -27.93
CA PRO A 497 5.59 -7.23 -28.04
C PRO A 497 5.74 -7.73 -29.47
N LEU A 498 6.99 -7.89 -29.93
CA LEU A 498 7.34 -8.50 -31.22
C LEU A 498 6.78 -9.93 -31.36
N LEU A 499 6.69 -10.66 -30.25
CA LEU A 499 6.21 -12.04 -30.21
C LEU A 499 4.98 -12.17 -29.31
N LYS A 500 3.97 -12.91 -29.79
CA LYS A 500 2.88 -13.39 -28.92
C LYS A 500 3.35 -14.62 -28.15
N GLY A 501 2.79 -14.84 -26.96
CA GLY A 501 3.16 -15.98 -26.12
C GLY A 501 2.97 -17.35 -26.80
N THR A 502 2.01 -17.47 -27.73
CA THR A 502 1.82 -18.68 -28.54
C THR A 502 2.95 -18.93 -29.52
N ASP A 503 3.52 -17.87 -30.10
CA ASP A 503 4.56 -17.95 -31.12
C ASP A 503 5.92 -18.21 -30.46
N LEU A 504 6.15 -17.61 -29.29
CA LEU A 504 7.31 -17.91 -28.44
C LEU A 504 7.27 -19.36 -27.92
N ALA A 505 6.11 -19.87 -27.50
CA ALA A 505 5.92 -21.25 -27.09
C ALA A 505 6.25 -22.25 -28.22
N LYS A 506 5.80 -21.96 -29.44
CA LYS A 506 6.12 -22.76 -30.64
C LYS A 506 7.61 -22.72 -30.96
N ALA A 507 8.23 -21.54 -30.94
CA ALA A 507 9.66 -21.38 -31.23
C ALA A 507 10.57 -22.08 -30.20
N LEU A 508 10.12 -22.19 -28.95
CA LEU A 508 10.84 -22.87 -27.88
C LEU A 508 10.46 -24.35 -27.72
N SER A 509 9.44 -24.84 -28.45
CA SER A 509 8.89 -26.20 -28.32
C SER A 509 8.41 -26.56 -26.90
N ILE A 510 7.80 -25.62 -26.18
CA ILE A 510 7.33 -25.81 -24.79
C ILE A 510 5.85 -25.43 -24.69
N LYS A 511 5.09 -26.12 -23.83
CA LYS A 511 3.69 -25.78 -23.57
C LYS A 511 3.56 -24.41 -22.86
N PRO A 512 2.57 -23.57 -23.23
CA PRO A 512 2.33 -22.30 -22.55
C PRO A 512 2.09 -22.48 -21.05
N GLY A 513 2.64 -21.59 -20.22
CA GLY A 513 2.51 -21.61 -18.76
C GLY A 513 2.90 -20.29 -18.10
N PRO A 514 2.94 -20.21 -16.75
CA PRO A 514 3.21 -18.96 -16.01
C PRO A 514 4.55 -18.28 -16.33
N TRP A 515 5.56 -19.05 -16.72
CA TRP A 515 6.89 -18.56 -17.15
C TRP A 515 6.84 -17.67 -18.40
N MET A 516 5.74 -17.72 -19.15
CA MET A 516 5.56 -16.95 -20.38
C MET A 516 5.62 -15.45 -20.14
N LYS A 517 5.13 -14.98 -18.98
CA LYS A 517 5.17 -13.57 -18.62
C LYS A 517 6.60 -13.07 -18.59
N ASP A 518 7.47 -13.80 -17.89
CA ASP A 518 8.86 -13.40 -17.73
C ASP A 518 9.64 -13.51 -19.06
N ALA A 519 9.37 -14.55 -19.84
CA ALA A 519 9.98 -14.71 -21.15
C ALA A 519 9.57 -13.56 -22.10
N LEU A 520 8.30 -13.14 -22.05
CA LEU A 520 7.82 -11.97 -22.78
C LEU A 520 8.45 -10.67 -22.25
N ASP A 521 8.68 -10.54 -20.94
CA ASP A 521 9.38 -9.38 -20.36
C ASP A 521 10.84 -9.30 -20.83
N VAL A 522 11.52 -10.44 -20.98
CA VAL A 522 12.88 -10.51 -21.57
C VAL A 522 12.86 -10.11 -23.05
N VAL A 523 11.88 -10.61 -23.83
CA VAL A 523 11.70 -10.19 -25.24
C VAL A 523 11.43 -8.69 -25.32
N MET A 524 10.60 -8.14 -24.44
CA MET A 524 10.31 -6.71 -24.39
C MET A 524 11.54 -5.88 -24.02
N ALA A 525 12.32 -6.31 -23.01
CA ALA A 525 13.56 -5.64 -22.65
C ALA A 525 14.55 -5.64 -23.83
N TRP A 526 14.69 -6.76 -24.53
CA TRP A 526 15.51 -6.85 -25.73
C TRP A 526 15.00 -5.94 -26.87
N GLN A 527 13.68 -5.92 -27.12
CA GLN A 527 13.05 -5.05 -28.11
C GLN A 527 13.28 -3.57 -27.79
N LEU A 528 13.29 -3.20 -26.51
CA LEU A 528 13.60 -1.85 -26.08
C LEU A 528 15.08 -1.50 -26.29
N ARG A 529 16.02 -2.45 -26.13
CA ARG A 529 17.45 -2.23 -26.44
C ARG A 529 17.70 -2.04 -27.94
N ASN A 530 16.98 -2.79 -28.77
CA ASN A 530 17.21 -2.87 -30.22
C ASN A 530 16.00 -2.37 -31.02
N PRO A 531 15.70 -1.05 -31.00
CA PRO A 531 14.48 -0.52 -31.62
C PRO A 531 14.45 -0.64 -33.16
N SER A 532 15.61 -0.82 -33.81
CA SER A 532 15.72 -0.95 -35.27
C SER A 532 15.57 -2.38 -35.78
N ILE A 533 15.58 -3.39 -34.89
CA ILE A 533 15.54 -4.80 -35.28
C ILE A 533 14.10 -5.31 -35.12
N THR A 534 13.52 -5.76 -36.23
CA THR A 534 12.14 -6.29 -36.29
C THR A 534 12.08 -7.81 -36.38
N ASP A 535 13.22 -8.48 -36.58
CA ASP A 535 13.30 -9.93 -36.66
C ASP A 535 13.27 -10.55 -35.24
N PRO A 536 12.31 -11.47 -34.93
CA PRO A 536 12.23 -12.12 -33.64
C PRO A 536 13.33 -13.14 -33.34
N ALA A 537 14.16 -13.55 -34.30
CA ALA A 537 15.15 -14.61 -34.12
C ALA A 537 16.15 -14.33 -32.99
N GLU A 538 16.73 -13.13 -32.96
CA GLU A 538 17.69 -12.73 -31.92
C GLU A 538 17.02 -12.55 -30.54
N ALA A 539 15.75 -12.15 -30.50
CA ALA A 539 14.98 -12.06 -29.25
C ALA A 539 14.74 -13.45 -28.65
N ILE A 540 14.46 -14.46 -29.49
CA ILE A 540 14.30 -15.86 -29.07
C ILE A 540 15.62 -16.42 -28.55
N GLU A 541 16.73 -16.09 -29.21
CA GLU A 541 18.07 -16.46 -28.75
C GLU A 541 18.41 -15.81 -27.40
N ALA A 542 18.04 -14.54 -27.20
CA ALA A 542 18.18 -13.87 -25.90
C ALA A 542 17.37 -14.56 -24.79
N VAL A 543 16.17 -15.07 -25.09
CA VAL A 543 15.38 -15.86 -24.13
C VAL A 543 16.04 -17.21 -23.84
N LYS A 544 16.60 -17.88 -24.86
CA LYS A 544 17.36 -19.14 -24.67
C LYS A 544 18.61 -18.91 -23.82
N LYS A 545 19.35 -17.84 -24.10
CA LYS A 545 20.53 -17.44 -23.35
C LYS A 545 20.18 -17.04 -21.92
N ALA A 546 19.13 -16.26 -21.69
CA ALA A 546 18.65 -15.93 -20.34
C ALA A 546 18.24 -17.18 -19.55
N ARG A 547 17.69 -18.19 -20.22
CA ARG A 547 17.37 -19.49 -19.62
C ARG A 547 18.61 -20.32 -19.28
N GLU A 548 19.67 -20.24 -20.08
CA GLU A 548 20.94 -20.94 -19.84
C GLU A 548 21.86 -20.20 -18.86
N SER A 549 21.71 -18.88 -18.73
CA SER A 549 22.62 -18.00 -17.98
C SER A 549 22.18 -17.70 -16.54
N ASP A 550 20.89 -17.82 -16.18
CA ASP A 550 20.40 -17.25 -14.91
C ASP A 550 19.59 -18.17 -13.99
N CYS A 551 20.02 -18.17 -12.73
CA CYS A 551 19.42 -18.64 -11.47
C CYS A 551 17.99 -18.12 -11.14
N GLU A 552 17.20 -17.63 -12.11
CA GLU A 552 15.89 -17.01 -11.85
C GLU A 552 14.72 -18.00 -11.74
N LEU A 553 14.78 -19.13 -12.46
CA LEU A 553 13.71 -20.12 -12.46
C LEU A 553 13.47 -20.74 -11.08
N PRO A 554 14.52 -21.17 -10.33
CA PRO A 554 14.36 -21.64 -8.96
C PRO A 554 13.82 -20.56 -8.01
N GLN A 555 14.27 -19.31 -8.16
CA GLN A 555 13.83 -18.18 -7.29
C GLN A 555 12.38 -17.79 -7.52
N ARG A 556 11.91 -17.78 -8.77
CA ARG A 556 10.51 -17.48 -9.10
C ARG A 556 9.58 -18.62 -8.69
N LEU A 557 10.00 -19.87 -8.87
CA LEU A 557 9.24 -21.04 -8.42
C LEU A 557 9.13 -21.07 -6.89
N ALA A 558 10.24 -20.82 -6.17
CA ALA A 558 10.25 -20.70 -4.71
C ALA A 558 9.33 -19.57 -4.22
N SER A 559 9.41 -18.39 -4.84
CA SER A 559 8.52 -17.26 -4.52
C SER A 559 7.04 -17.57 -4.80
N HIS A 560 6.75 -18.37 -5.84
CA HIS A 560 5.39 -18.80 -6.16
C HIS A 560 4.84 -19.81 -5.15
N PHE A 561 5.64 -20.82 -4.75
CA PHE A 561 5.26 -21.78 -3.72
C PHE A 561 5.03 -21.10 -2.36
N LEU A 562 5.84 -20.12 -2.00
CA LEU A 562 5.67 -19.35 -0.76
C LEU A 562 4.39 -18.49 -0.74
N LYS A 563 3.88 -18.08 -1.92
CA LYS A 563 2.67 -17.26 -2.02
C LYS A 563 1.39 -18.07 -2.11
N LEU A 564 1.42 -19.21 -2.79
CA LEU A 564 0.20 -19.95 -3.14
C LEU A 564 0.10 -21.32 -2.47
N THR A 565 1.23 -22.00 -2.26
CA THR A 565 1.23 -23.40 -1.82
C THR A 565 1.44 -23.53 -0.32
N ILE A 566 2.37 -22.77 0.26
CA ILE A 566 2.72 -22.87 1.70
C ILE A 566 1.68 -22.22 2.64
N PRO A 567 1.12 -21.03 2.35
CA PRO A 567 0.20 -20.35 3.27
C PRO A 567 -1.07 -21.14 3.67
N PRO A 568 -1.74 -21.91 2.77
CA PRO A 568 -2.90 -22.72 3.13
C PRO A 568 -2.62 -23.76 4.23
N PHE A 569 -1.38 -24.27 4.31
CA PHE A 569 -1.01 -25.28 5.30
C PHE A 569 -0.57 -24.68 6.63
N PHE A 570 -0.24 -23.38 6.68
CA PHE A 570 0.14 -22.64 7.88
C PHE A 570 -0.79 -21.43 8.12
N PRO A 571 -2.07 -21.65 8.48
CA PRO A 571 -3.03 -20.56 8.66
C PRO A 571 -2.61 -19.62 9.80
N GLN A 572 -2.65 -18.30 9.54
CA GLN A 572 -2.13 -17.26 10.44
C GLN A 572 -3.16 -16.76 11.47
N THR A 573 -4.40 -17.21 11.43
CA THR A 573 -5.46 -16.79 12.36
C THR A 573 -5.55 -17.68 13.59
N LYS A 574 -5.27 -17.10 14.77
CA LYS A 574 -5.84 -17.55 16.04
C LYS A 574 -7.27 -16.99 16.13
N SER A 575 -8.25 -17.73 15.63
CA SER A 575 -9.67 -17.46 15.91
C SER A 575 -10.46 -18.77 15.95
N ALA A 576 -10.26 -19.56 17.00
CA ALA A 576 -11.20 -20.56 17.45
C ALA A 576 -10.80 -20.95 18.89
N ASN A 577 -11.80 -21.22 19.74
CA ASN A 577 -11.60 -21.67 21.11
C ASN A 577 -10.50 -22.74 21.21
N THR A 578 -9.56 -22.53 22.13
CA THR A 578 -8.37 -23.38 22.35
C THR A 578 -8.72 -24.85 22.62
N LEU A 579 -9.98 -25.16 22.93
CA LEU A 579 -10.47 -26.52 23.19
C LEU A 579 -10.86 -27.30 21.91
N ASP A 580 -11.28 -26.64 20.83
CA ASP A 580 -11.71 -27.32 19.59
C ASP A 580 -10.55 -27.63 18.65
N LEU A 581 -9.47 -26.83 18.69
CA LEU A 581 -8.24 -27.01 17.91
C LEU A 581 -7.41 -28.25 18.31
N LEU A 582 -7.70 -28.87 19.45
CA LEU A 582 -7.02 -30.09 19.90
C LEU A 582 -7.52 -31.36 19.20
N LYS A 583 -8.62 -31.29 18.42
CA LYS A 583 -9.23 -32.45 17.76
C LYS A 583 -8.83 -32.63 16.30
N GLU A 584 -8.34 -31.60 15.61
CA GLU A 584 -7.92 -31.69 14.22
C GLU A 584 -6.40 -31.51 14.09
N CYS A 585 -5.74 -32.48 13.45
CA CYS A 585 -4.31 -32.40 13.18
C CYS A 585 -4.03 -31.23 12.25
N ALA A 586 -3.03 -30.39 12.59
CA ALA A 586 -2.71 -29.22 11.76
C ALA A 586 -2.44 -29.65 10.30
N PRO A 587 -2.87 -28.90 9.27
CA PRO A 587 -2.84 -29.36 7.88
C PRO A 587 -1.45 -29.76 7.36
N TRP A 588 -0.39 -29.12 7.87
CA TRP A 588 1.01 -29.39 7.55
C TRP A 588 1.59 -30.64 8.27
N LYS A 589 0.83 -31.23 9.20
CA LYS A 589 1.16 -32.48 9.92
C LYS A 589 0.46 -33.71 9.33
N ASP A 590 -0.45 -33.54 8.39
CA ASP A 590 -1.08 -34.66 7.68
C ASP A 590 0.00 -35.43 6.90
N PRO A 591 0.10 -36.77 7.05
CA PRO A 591 1.01 -37.60 6.26
C PRO A 591 0.91 -37.39 4.74
N HIS A 592 -0.27 -37.04 4.22
CA HIS A 592 -0.48 -36.74 2.80
C HIS A 592 0.15 -35.41 2.35
N ASN A 593 0.46 -34.53 3.31
CA ASN A 593 1.02 -33.20 3.09
C ASN A 593 2.49 -33.08 3.54
N ALA A 594 3.21 -34.21 3.73
CA ALA A 594 4.61 -34.21 4.15
C ALA A 594 5.52 -33.38 3.23
N PHE A 595 5.20 -33.31 1.93
CA PHE A 595 5.92 -32.52 0.93
C PHE A 595 5.99 -31.02 1.26
N VAL A 596 5.10 -30.49 2.10
CA VAL A 596 5.03 -29.06 2.41
C VAL A 596 6.28 -28.60 3.17
N GLN A 597 6.78 -29.42 4.10
CA GLN A 597 8.02 -29.10 4.84
C GLN A 597 9.23 -29.17 3.92
N ASP A 598 9.30 -30.20 3.07
CA ASP A 598 10.36 -30.33 2.07
C ASP A 598 10.36 -29.17 1.07
N LEU A 599 9.17 -28.73 0.64
CA LEU A 599 8.99 -27.61 -0.27
C LEU A 599 9.39 -26.27 0.37
N LEU A 600 9.08 -26.08 1.66
CA LEU A 600 9.54 -24.92 2.43
C LEU A 600 11.06 -24.91 2.54
N GLY A 601 11.67 -26.06 2.87
CA GLY A 601 13.13 -26.21 2.93
C GLY A 601 13.82 -25.97 1.60
N TRP A 602 13.27 -26.50 0.50
CA TRP A 602 13.75 -26.25 -0.84
C TRP A 602 13.62 -24.77 -1.22
N SER A 603 12.48 -24.15 -0.91
CA SER A 603 12.22 -22.74 -1.22
C SER A 603 13.23 -21.82 -0.52
N ILE A 604 13.56 -22.10 0.74
CA ILE A 604 14.58 -21.35 1.49
C ILE A 604 15.94 -21.45 0.80
N LYS A 605 16.36 -22.66 0.40
CA LYS A 605 17.66 -22.90 -0.26
C LYS A 605 17.73 -22.33 -1.68
N ALA A 606 16.59 -22.22 -2.37
CA ALA A 606 16.51 -21.72 -3.73
C ALA A 606 16.48 -20.18 -3.84
N LEU A 607 16.15 -19.47 -2.75
CA LEU A 607 16.07 -18.01 -2.75
C LEU A 607 17.44 -17.36 -2.48
N ASN A 608 17.74 -16.30 -3.22
CA ASN A 608 18.85 -15.42 -2.87
C ASN A 608 18.45 -14.45 -1.75
N ARG A 609 19.44 -13.77 -1.17
CA ARG A 609 19.24 -12.81 -0.07
C ARG A 609 18.13 -11.78 -0.34
N LYS A 610 18.15 -11.11 -1.51
CA LYS A 610 17.15 -10.07 -1.83
C LYS A 610 15.74 -10.65 -1.88
N ALA A 611 15.59 -11.85 -2.44
CA ALA A 611 14.30 -12.52 -2.53
C ALA A 611 13.83 -13.06 -1.16
N ILE A 612 14.76 -13.44 -0.27
CA ILE A 612 14.45 -13.77 1.14
C ILE A 612 13.92 -12.53 1.86
N GLU A 613 14.58 -11.37 1.74
CA GLU A 613 14.12 -10.11 2.34
C GLU A 613 12.73 -9.70 1.81
N GLN A 614 12.45 -9.92 0.51
CA GLN A 614 11.15 -9.62 -0.11
C GLN A 614 10.01 -10.57 0.30
N ASN A 615 10.30 -11.85 0.54
CA ASN A 615 9.29 -12.86 0.93
C ASN A 615 9.35 -13.19 2.43
N TRP A 616 9.98 -12.32 3.23
CA TRP A 616 10.25 -12.57 4.65
C TRP A 616 8.98 -12.81 5.49
N ASN A 617 7.92 -12.06 5.19
CA ASN A 617 6.60 -12.20 5.81
C ASN A 617 5.92 -13.56 5.54
N LEU A 618 6.35 -14.30 4.52
CA LEU A 618 5.83 -15.62 4.17
C LEU A 618 6.69 -16.75 4.74
N LEU A 619 7.98 -16.49 4.99
CA LEU A 619 8.95 -17.48 5.47
C LEU A 619 8.94 -17.62 7.00
N VAL A 620 8.86 -16.50 7.73
CA VAL A 620 8.99 -16.51 9.19
C VAL A 620 7.79 -17.16 9.92
N PRO A 621 6.52 -16.89 9.56
CA PRO A 621 5.39 -17.44 10.31
C PRO A 621 5.30 -18.98 10.29
N PRO A 622 5.54 -19.68 9.17
CA PRO A 622 5.60 -21.15 9.17
C PRO A 622 6.68 -21.70 10.11
N ILE A 623 7.88 -21.11 10.08
CA ILE A 623 9.01 -21.53 10.91
C ILE A 623 8.69 -21.33 12.40
N LEU A 624 8.18 -20.16 12.78
CA LEU A 624 7.77 -19.88 14.17
C LEU A 624 6.65 -20.82 14.63
N LYS A 625 5.67 -21.09 13.77
CA LYS A 625 4.56 -22.01 14.08
C LYS A 625 5.04 -23.44 14.30
N MET A 626 6.09 -23.87 13.60
CA MET A 626 6.73 -25.17 13.84
C MET A 626 7.53 -25.19 15.14
N LEU A 627 8.17 -24.07 15.51
CA LEU A 627 8.91 -23.91 16.78
C LEU A 627 7.97 -23.85 18.01
N ASP A 628 6.79 -23.26 17.87
CA ASP A 628 5.76 -23.15 18.91
C ASP A 628 4.90 -24.43 19.04
N ASP A 629 5.09 -25.40 18.14
CA ASP A 629 4.28 -26.62 18.10
C ASP A 629 4.54 -27.54 19.31
N PRO A 630 3.53 -28.20 19.89
CA PRO A 630 3.76 -29.08 21.04
C PRO A 630 4.62 -30.32 20.72
N ALA A 631 4.72 -30.77 19.46
CA ALA A 631 5.47 -31.98 19.13
C ALA A 631 6.96 -31.69 18.88
N GLU A 632 7.84 -32.47 19.50
CA GLU A 632 9.30 -32.25 19.49
C GLU A 632 9.90 -32.40 18.09
N LYS A 633 9.38 -33.33 17.28
CA LYS A 633 9.79 -33.51 15.88
C LYS A 633 9.49 -32.27 15.03
N SER A 634 8.37 -31.61 15.28
CA SER A 634 8.00 -30.37 14.61
C SER A 634 8.97 -29.24 14.96
N LYS A 635 9.28 -29.10 16.24
CA LYS A 635 10.22 -28.10 16.76
C LYS A 635 11.62 -28.28 16.17
N ALA A 636 12.10 -29.53 16.08
CA ALA A 636 13.39 -29.86 15.46
C ALA A 636 13.40 -29.53 13.95
N SER A 637 12.31 -29.81 13.24
CA SER A 637 12.15 -29.42 11.83
C SER A 637 12.16 -27.89 11.67
N GLY A 638 11.46 -27.16 12.56
CA GLY A 638 11.49 -25.70 12.63
C GLY A 638 12.90 -25.13 12.85
N CYS A 639 13.68 -25.73 13.75
CA CYS A 639 15.09 -25.36 13.98
C CYS A 639 15.94 -25.57 12.72
N THR A 640 15.73 -26.67 11.98
CA THR A 640 16.45 -27.00 10.74
C THR A 640 16.12 -26.01 9.62
N HIS A 641 14.85 -25.63 9.47
CA HIS A 641 14.44 -24.61 8.51
C HIS A 641 14.98 -23.22 8.88
N LEU A 642 14.96 -22.86 10.16
CA LEU A 642 15.56 -21.62 10.65
C LEU A 642 17.06 -21.56 10.37
N ALA A 643 17.79 -22.65 10.64
CA ALA A 643 19.21 -22.73 10.32
C ALA A 643 19.48 -22.56 8.81
N SER A 644 18.66 -23.20 7.96
CA SER A 644 18.75 -23.05 6.50
C SER A 644 18.49 -21.60 6.05
N LEU A 645 17.53 -20.91 6.68
CA LEU A 645 17.22 -19.51 6.42
C LEU A 645 18.39 -18.59 6.80
N LEU A 646 18.95 -18.78 8.00
CA LEU A 646 20.09 -18.00 8.48
C LEU A 646 21.35 -18.25 7.64
N SER A 647 21.55 -19.47 7.16
CA SER A 647 22.64 -19.82 6.24
C SER A 647 22.56 -19.05 4.93
N SER A 648 21.35 -18.95 4.38
CA SER A 648 21.10 -18.26 3.11
C SER A 648 21.28 -16.73 3.22
N LEU A 649 21.23 -16.19 4.44
CA LEU A 649 21.55 -14.78 4.74
C LEU A 649 23.05 -14.52 4.91
N ASN A 650 23.89 -15.53 5.14
CA ASN A 650 25.31 -15.36 5.51
C ASN A 650 26.25 -15.00 4.33
N LEU A 651 25.70 -14.65 3.17
CA LEU A 651 26.47 -14.34 1.96
C LEU A 651 27.17 -12.96 2.00
N ASP A 652 26.78 -12.05 2.91
CA ASP A 652 27.39 -10.71 3.06
C ASP A 652 27.22 -10.20 4.52
N LYS A 653 28.15 -10.58 5.40
CA LYS A 653 28.05 -10.54 6.87
C LYS A 653 27.56 -9.19 7.42
N GLU A 654 28.18 -8.08 7.05
CA GLU A 654 27.87 -6.74 7.61
C GLU A 654 26.42 -6.29 7.33
N LYS A 655 25.96 -6.48 6.10
CA LYS A 655 24.62 -6.07 5.70
C LYS A 655 23.55 -6.98 6.27
N SER A 656 23.86 -8.25 6.54
CA SER A 656 22.90 -9.22 7.12
C SER A 656 22.67 -8.96 8.60
N THR A 657 23.72 -8.61 9.35
CA THR A 657 23.60 -8.14 10.73
C THR A 657 22.75 -6.87 10.82
N ALA A 658 22.96 -5.91 9.91
CA ALA A 658 22.19 -4.67 9.88
C ALA A 658 20.69 -4.91 9.63
N PHE A 659 20.35 -5.83 8.73
CA PHE A 659 18.96 -6.21 8.44
C PHE A 659 18.27 -6.80 9.68
N LEU A 660 18.83 -7.86 10.26
CA LEU A 660 18.24 -8.55 11.42
C LEU A 660 18.11 -7.65 12.66
N LYS A 661 19.07 -6.73 12.84
CA LYS A 661 19.05 -5.73 13.91
C LYS A 661 17.97 -4.68 13.69
N ARG A 662 17.82 -4.18 12.45
CA ARG A 662 16.77 -3.19 12.11
C ARG A 662 15.37 -3.77 12.27
N THR A 663 15.19 -5.05 11.98
CA THR A 663 13.87 -5.71 12.03
C THR A 663 13.53 -6.29 13.41
N GLY A 664 14.49 -6.34 14.36
CA GLY A 664 14.29 -6.94 15.69
C GLY A 664 14.15 -8.48 15.69
N TYR A 665 14.34 -9.15 14.54
CA TYR A 665 14.12 -10.59 14.41
C TYR A 665 15.23 -11.44 15.05
N HIS A 666 16.42 -10.86 15.23
CA HIS A 666 17.48 -11.51 15.99
C HIS A 666 16.99 -11.88 17.40
N ASP A 667 16.39 -10.91 18.09
CA ASP A 667 15.91 -11.10 19.46
C ASP A 667 14.66 -11.96 19.50
N LEU A 668 13.78 -11.88 18.48
CA LEU A 668 12.65 -12.79 18.34
C LEU A 668 13.11 -14.24 18.25
N PHE A 669 14.00 -14.57 17.30
CA PHE A 669 14.47 -15.95 17.13
C PHE A 669 15.21 -16.46 18.37
N ALA A 670 16.04 -15.61 18.99
CA ALA A 670 16.67 -15.93 20.27
C ALA A 670 15.61 -16.26 21.33
N SER A 671 14.61 -15.39 21.51
CA SER A 671 13.54 -15.58 22.51
C SER A 671 12.71 -16.85 22.28
N THR A 672 12.63 -17.34 21.04
CA THR A 672 11.95 -18.60 20.71
C THR A 672 12.83 -19.84 20.87
N LEU A 673 14.14 -19.73 20.62
CA LEU A 673 15.07 -20.87 20.69
C LEU A 673 15.51 -21.18 22.12
N PHE A 674 15.79 -20.16 22.95
CA PHE A 674 16.28 -20.37 24.32
C PHE A 674 15.33 -21.19 25.20
N PRO A 675 14.00 -20.99 25.17
CA PRO A 675 13.07 -21.85 25.91
C PRO A 675 13.14 -23.33 25.51
N LEU A 676 13.55 -23.65 24.28
CA LEU A 676 13.63 -25.04 23.82
C LEU A 676 14.73 -25.83 24.54
N LEU A 677 15.74 -25.16 25.08
CA LEU A 677 16.81 -25.77 25.88
C LEU A 677 16.32 -26.28 27.25
N THR A 678 15.07 -25.97 27.63
CA THR A 678 14.44 -26.50 28.85
C THR A 678 13.75 -27.86 28.66
N HIS A 679 13.73 -28.40 27.43
CA HIS A 679 13.25 -29.76 27.14
C HIS A 679 14.31 -30.80 27.54
N ILE A 680 14.48 -30.96 28.84
CA ILE A 680 15.44 -31.88 29.46
C ILE A 680 14.74 -33.13 30.03
N PRO A 681 15.47 -34.23 30.26
CA PRO A 681 14.95 -35.52 30.74
C PRO A 681 14.05 -35.50 31.98
N THR A 682 14.16 -34.47 32.83
CA THR A 682 13.29 -34.28 34.00
C THR A 682 11.83 -33.99 33.63
N LEU A 683 11.58 -33.45 32.42
CA LEU A 683 10.26 -33.05 31.92
C LEU A 683 9.90 -33.70 30.58
N THR A 684 10.88 -34.15 29.80
CA THR A 684 10.69 -34.69 28.44
C THR A 684 11.55 -35.95 28.28
N PRO A 685 11.02 -37.09 27.78
CA PRO A 685 11.80 -38.30 27.55
C PRO A 685 13.14 -38.05 26.83
N GLU A 686 14.19 -38.77 27.22
CA GLU A 686 15.56 -38.60 26.67
C GLU A 686 15.61 -38.67 25.13
N PRO A 687 14.97 -39.64 24.44
CA PRO A 687 15.01 -39.69 22.98
C PRO A 687 14.38 -38.46 22.30
N GLN A 688 13.37 -37.87 22.92
CA GLN A 688 12.70 -36.67 22.41
C GLN A 688 13.54 -35.42 22.66
N SER A 689 14.17 -35.33 23.84
CA SER A 689 15.12 -34.28 24.19
C SER A 689 16.34 -34.29 23.25
N LEU A 690 16.85 -35.48 22.90
CA LEU A 690 17.98 -35.64 22.00
C LEU A 690 17.70 -35.11 20.58
N VAL A 691 16.51 -35.37 20.04
CA VAL A 691 16.09 -34.86 18.71
C VAL A 691 16.09 -33.33 18.68
N LEU A 692 15.63 -32.69 19.75
CA LEU A 692 15.62 -31.24 19.90
C LEU A 692 17.05 -30.68 20.04
N PHE A 693 17.85 -31.20 20.97
CA PHE A 693 19.20 -30.68 21.23
C PHE A 693 20.11 -30.80 20.00
N ASN A 694 19.99 -31.88 19.22
CA ASN A 694 20.72 -32.02 17.95
C ASN A 694 20.34 -30.95 16.90
N ALA A 695 19.15 -30.36 16.99
CA ALA A 695 18.64 -29.38 16.03
C ALA A 695 18.79 -27.91 16.50
N ILE A 696 18.80 -27.64 17.81
CA ILE A 696 18.75 -26.28 18.38
C ILE A 696 20.10 -25.54 18.30
N TYR A 697 21.23 -26.23 18.46
CA TYR A 697 22.52 -25.54 18.52
C TYR A 697 22.97 -24.94 17.18
N ASP A 698 22.64 -25.56 16.04
CA ASP A 698 23.00 -25.04 14.71
C ASP A 698 22.38 -23.66 14.42
N PRO A 699 21.07 -23.40 14.59
CA PRO A 699 20.52 -22.06 14.41
C PRO A 699 21.04 -21.06 15.46
N LEU A 700 21.31 -21.46 16.71
CA LEU A 700 21.92 -20.58 17.72
C LEU A 700 23.33 -20.13 17.31
N LEU A 701 24.15 -21.05 16.79
CA LEU A 701 25.48 -20.74 16.29
C LEU A 701 25.44 -19.88 15.01
N ARG A 702 24.47 -20.11 14.12
CA ARG A 702 24.27 -19.27 12.94
C ARG A 702 23.84 -17.84 13.32
N LEU A 703 22.99 -17.68 14.35
CA LEU A 703 22.65 -16.35 14.88
C LEU A 703 23.87 -15.64 15.45
N SER A 704 24.72 -16.36 16.20
CA SER A 704 25.92 -15.76 16.79
C SER A 704 26.96 -15.36 15.75
N THR A 705 27.19 -16.20 14.72
CA THR A 705 28.15 -15.93 13.63
C THR A 705 27.72 -14.76 12.74
N LEU A 706 26.42 -14.54 12.55
CA LEU A 706 25.87 -13.34 11.90
C LEU A 706 26.12 -12.06 12.72
N CYS A 707 26.50 -12.16 14.00
CA CYS A 707 26.79 -11.04 14.91
C CYS A 707 28.25 -11.01 15.42
N ALA A 708 29.09 -11.95 15.00
CA ALA A 708 30.36 -12.29 15.65
C ALA A 708 31.46 -11.21 15.58
N SER A 709 31.41 -10.29 14.61
CA SER A 709 32.34 -9.15 14.55
C SER A 709 32.03 -8.03 15.56
N SER A 710 30.97 -8.17 16.36
CA SER A 710 30.51 -7.17 17.32
C SER A 710 30.55 -7.68 18.76
N ALA A 711 30.74 -6.76 19.72
CA ALA A 711 30.64 -7.05 21.16
C ALA A 711 29.28 -7.69 21.56
N LEU A 712 28.26 -7.57 20.70
CA LEU A 712 26.96 -8.20 20.88
C LEU A 712 26.99 -9.71 20.60
N GLY A 713 27.76 -10.15 19.60
CA GLY A 713 27.92 -11.58 19.27
C GLY A 713 28.60 -12.37 20.39
N ILE A 714 29.64 -11.79 21.00
CA ILE A 714 30.32 -12.38 22.16
C ILE A 714 29.36 -12.49 23.36
N LYS A 715 28.58 -11.43 23.66
CA LYS A 715 27.55 -11.46 24.72
C LYS A 715 26.48 -12.53 24.45
N PHE A 716 26.11 -12.73 23.19
CA PHE A 716 25.16 -13.76 22.80
C PHE A 716 25.74 -15.16 23.02
N LEU A 717 26.97 -15.42 22.58
CA LEU A 717 27.66 -16.69 22.82
C LEU A 717 27.85 -16.99 24.32
N ASP A 718 28.19 -15.98 25.12
CA ASP A 718 28.29 -16.07 26.58
C ASP A 718 26.94 -16.43 27.21
N LYS A 719 25.83 -15.86 26.71
CA LYS A 719 24.48 -16.29 27.07
C LYS A 719 24.20 -17.73 26.65
N THR A 720 24.57 -18.12 25.43
CA THR A 720 24.42 -19.50 24.93
C THR A 720 25.20 -20.50 25.77
N MET A 721 26.41 -20.16 26.23
CA MET A 721 27.19 -21.01 27.12
C MET A 721 26.51 -21.17 28.49
N ARG A 722 25.99 -20.09 29.07
CA ARG A 722 25.29 -20.18 30.37
C ARG A 722 23.95 -20.90 30.29
N GLU A 723 23.07 -20.46 29.40
CA GLU A 723 21.67 -20.93 29.34
C GLU A 723 21.49 -22.17 28.46
N GLY A 724 22.38 -22.38 27.48
CA GLY A 724 22.29 -23.50 26.54
C GLY A 724 23.22 -24.66 26.82
N VAL A 725 24.29 -24.47 27.60
CA VAL A 725 25.22 -25.56 27.96
C VAL A 725 25.18 -25.82 29.47
N LEU A 726 25.54 -24.81 30.27
CA LEU A 726 25.70 -25.00 31.73
C LEU A 726 24.36 -25.28 32.41
N ALA A 727 23.30 -24.53 32.09
CA ALA A 727 22.00 -24.72 32.72
C ALA A 727 21.41 -26.13 32.45
N PRO A 728 21.32 -26.64 31.20
CA PRO A 728 20.85 -28.00 30.95
C PRO A 728 21.68 -29.08 31.68
N LEU A 729 23.01 -28.98 31.63
CA LEU A 729 23.90 -29.94 32.29
C LEU A 729 23.76 -29.94 33.82
N SER A 730 23.50 -28.78 34.42
CA SER A 730 23.30 -28.65 35.87
C SER A 730 22.03 -29.33 36.38
N HIS A 731 21.06 -29.57 35.51
CA HIS A 731 19.83 -30.28 35.85
C HIS A 731 19.97 -31.81 35.72
N PHE A 732 21.06 -32.31 35.13
CA PHE A 732 21.33 -33.74 35.10
C PHE A 732 21.88 -34.16 36.47
N PRO A 733 21.43 -35.29 37.05
CA PRO A 733 22.01 -35.80 38.30
C PRO A 733 23.53 -35.97 38.19
N THR A 734 23.98 -36.52 37.06
CA THR A 734 25.34 -36.45 36.54
C THR A 734 25.25 -36.41 35.02
N PRO A 735 26.23 -35.84 34.29
CA PRO A 735 26.19 -35.88 32.82
C PRO A 735 26.22 -37.31 32.26
N SER A 736 26.77 -38.27 33.01
CA SER A 736 26.76 -39.70 32.68
C SER A 736 25.38 -40.35 32.79
N ALA A 737 24.42 -39.74 33.50
CA ALA A 737 23.07 -40.28 33.63
C ALA A 737 22.28 -40.24 32.30
N TYR A 738 22.63 -39.30 31.41
CA TYR A 738 22.03 -39.15 30.07
C TYR A 738 23.14 -39.00 29.02
N PRO A 739 23.89 -40.08 28.73
CA PRO A 739 25.18 -40.00 28.06
C PRO A 739 25.06 -39.51 26.61
N HIS A 740 23.99 -39.87 25.90
CA HIS A 740 23.75 -39.42 24.52
C HIS A 740 23.45 -37.93 24.45
N LEU A 741 22.66 -37.42 25.40
CA LEU A 741 22.31 -36.01 25.47
C LEU A 741 23.51 -35.16 25.91
N ALA A 742 24.25 -35.60 26.94
CA ALA A 742 25.47 -34.93 27.38
C ALA A 742 26.55 -34.90 26.27
N CYS A 743 26.68 -35.98 25.49
CA CYS A 743 27.57 -36.01 24.32
C CYS A 743 27.19 -34.95 23.27
N SER A 744 25.90 -34.81 22.95
CA SER A 744 25.41 -33.78 22.02
C SER A 744 25.70 -32.36 22.50
N ILE A 745 25.47 -32.10 23.80
CA ILE A 745 25.78 -30.81 24.43
C ILE A 745 27.28 -30.53 24.36
N PHE A 746 28.14 -31.49 24.73
CA PHE A 746 29.60 -31.33 24.72
C PHE A 746 30.16 -31.08 23.31
N LYS A 747 29.67 -31.77 22.28
CA LYS A 747 30.04 -31.48 20.88
C LYS A 747 29.73 -30.02 20.51
N SER A 748 28.59 -29.51 20.98
CA SER A 748 28.19 -28.11 20.77
C SER A 748 29.03 -27.14 21.61
N THR A 749 29.39 -27.51 22.85
CA THR A 749 30.27 -26.73 23.73
C THR A 749 31.63 -26.46 23.10
N THR A 750 32.24 -27.47 22.47
CA THR A 750 33.49 -27.30 21.70
C THR A 750 33.35 -26.18 20.67
N THR A 751 32.32 -26.26 19.84
CA THR A 751 32.10 -25.27 18.78
C THR A 751 31.84 -23.86 19.35
N ILE A 752 31.07 -23.75 20.45
CA ILE A 752 30.79 -22.46 21.10
C ILE A 752 32.06 -21.88 21.73
N ALA A 753 32.89 -22.70 22.38
CA ALA A 753 34.13 -22.28 23.02
C ALA A 753 35.18 -21.81 21.99
N GLU A 754 35.27 -22.46 20.82
CA GLU A 754 36.09 -22.01 19.70
C GLU A 754 35.69 -20.61 19.22
N HIS A 755 34.37 -20.35 19.11
CA HIS A 755 33.86 -19.03 18.68
C HIS A 755 33.99 -17.94 19.76
N LEU A 756 33.96 -18.31 21.05
CA LEU A 756 34.21 -17.39 22.17
C LEU A 756 35.69 -17.02 22.30
N GLY A 757 36.61 -17.92 21.93
CA GLY A 757 38.04 -17.73 22.08
C GLY A 757 38.43 -17.44 23.53
N ILE A 758 39.19 -16.36 23.76
CA ILE A 758 39.72 -15.98 25.08
C ILE A 758 38.59 -15.70 26.10
N GLU A 759 37.40 -15.29 25.64
CA GLU A 759 36.27 -15.01 26.54
C GLU A 759 35.73 -16.27 27.23
N THR A 760 36.08 -17.47 26.74
CA THR A 760 35.78 -18.76 27.39
C THR A 760 36.34 -18.87 28.81
N VAL A 761 37.37 -18.09 29.14
CA VAL A 761 37.97 -18.00 30.49
C VAL A 761 36.92 -17.81 31.60
N LYS A 762 35.86 -17.05 31.34
CA LYS A 762 34.79 -16.77 32.31
C LYS A 762 34.03 -18.01 32.77
N HIS A 763 34.02 -19.05 31.94
CA HIS A 763 33.27 -20.28 32.17
C HIS A 763 34.13 -21.42 32.71
N LEU A 764 35.46 -21.27 32.79
CA LEU A 764 36.37 -22.30 33.31
C LEU A 764 35.97 -22.83 34.70
N PRO A 765 35.58 -21.99 35.69
CA PRO A 765 35.20 -22.48 37.01
C PRO A 765 34.00 -23.42 37.02
N SER A 766 33.14 -23.34 36.00
CA SER A 766 31.96 -24.21 35.86
C SER A 766 32.22 -25.37 34.91
N LEU A 767 32.92 -25.14 33.79
CA LEU A 767 33.14 -26.16 32.76
C LEU A 767 34.20 -27.20 33.16
N VAL A 768 35.31 -26.77 33.78
CA VAL A 768 36.38 -27.71 34.16
C VAL A 768 35.86 -28.78 35.12
N PRO A 769 35.19 -28.47 36.25
CA PRO A 769 34.65 -29.49 37.14
C PRO A 769 33.63 -30.43 36.48
N LEU A 770 32.78 -29.91 35.58
CA LEU A 770 31.79 -30.72 34.85
C LEU A 770 32.47 -31.73 33.92
N VAL A 771 33.42 -31.28 33.12
CA VAL A 771 34.14 -32.14 32.16
C VAL A 771 35.01 -33.16 32.90
N THR A 772 35.73 -32.72 33.93
CA THR A 772 36.56 -33.63 34.74
C THR A 772 35.71 -34.64 35.52
N GLY A 773 34.51 -34.25 35.97
CA GLY A 773 33.58 -35.15 36.63
C GLY A 773 33.14 -36.31 35.73
N VAL A 774 32.95 -36.05 34.43
CA VAL A 774 32.67 -37.10 33.43
C VAL A 774 33.87 -38.01 33.21
N MET A 775 35.07 -37.44 33.08
CA MET A 775 36.31 -38.22 32.94
C MET A 775 36.57 -39.13 34.16
N GLN A 776 36.13 -38.69 35.34
CA GLN A 776 36.24 -39.41 36.61
C GLN A 776 35.08 -40.37 36.90
N ASP A 777 34.07 -40.49 36.04
CA ASP A 777 32.92 -41.40 36.25
C ASP A 777 33.31 -42.88 36.02
N PRO A 778 33.19 -43.76 37.04
CA PRO A 778 33.64 -45.16 36.95
C PRO A 778 33.12 -45.94 35.75
N PHE A 779 31.98 -45.55 35.19
CA PHE A 779 31.33 -46.23 34.08
C PHE A 779 31.45 -45.48 32.75
N VAL A 780 32.27 -44.42 32.67
CA VAL A 780 32.39 -43.58 31.47
C VAL A 780 32.79 -44.37 30.21
N LEU A 781 33.57 -45.44 30.36
CA LEU A 781 34.02 -46.25 29.23
C LEU A 781 32.91 -47.14 28.63
N ALA A 782 31.80 -47.35 29.35
CA ALA A 782 30.58 -47.92 28.77
C ALA A 782 29.93 -46.95 27.75
N HIS A 783 30.27 -45.66 27.82
CA HIS A 783 29.78 -44.58 26.95
C HIS A 783 30.95 -43.82 26.32
N ARG A 784 31.73 -44.52 25.49
CA ARG A 784 32.97 -44.01 24.87
C ARG A 784 32.82 -42.69 24.12
N GLU A 785 31.70 -42.48 23.44
CA GLU A 785 31.44 -41.21 22.74
C GLU A 785 31.37 -40.01 23.69
N LEU A 786 30.84 -40.21 24.92
CA LEU A 786 30.79 -39.18 25.94
C LEU A 786 32.19 -38.89 26.50
N ALA A 787 33.00 -39.94 26.72
CA ALA A 787 34.40 -39.80 27.13
C ALA A 787 35.19 -38.98 26.10
N LEU A 788 35.06 -39.33 24.82
CA LEU A 788 35.71 -38.62 23.72
C LEU A 788 35.23 -37.16 23.62
N ALA A 789 33.93 -36.91 23.74
CA ALA A 789 33.39 -35.55 23.72
C ALA A 789 33.91 -34.72 24.90
N ALA A 790 34.03 -35.30 26.10
CA ALA A 790 34.60 -34.64 27.27
C ALA A 790 36.08 -34.27 27.05
N VAL A 791 36.87 -35.19 26.48
CA VAL A 791 38.28 -34.94 26.11
C VAL A 791 38.38 -33.80 25.10
N LYS A 792 37.56 -33.80 24.05
CA LYS A 792 37.55 -32.72 23.04
C LYS A 792 37.14 -31.36 23.61
N VAL A 793 36.18 -31.32 24.53
CA VAL A 793 35.87 -30.09 25.25
C VAL A 793 37.09 -29.64 26.06
N MET A 794 37.76 -30.54 26.77
CA MET A 794 38.96 -30.19 27.53
C MET A 794 40.09 -29.64 26.65
N GLN A 795 40.39 -30.28 25.52
CA GLN A 795 41.34 -29.78 24.53
C GLN A 795 40.97 -28.35 24.10
N THR A 796 39.70 -28.12 23.76
CA THR A 796 39.21 -26.81 23.34
C THR A 796 39.34 -25.76 24.45
N LEU A 797 39.09 -26.13 25.71
CA LEU A 797 39.28 -25.24 26.86
C LEU A 797 40.75 -24.87 27.05
N VAL A 798 41.66 -25.84 26.92
CA VAL A 798 43.10 -25.60 26.99
C VAL A 798 43.56 -24.67 25.85
N GLN A 799 43.05 -24.85 24.63
CA GLN A 799 43.38 -24.00 23.48
C GLN A 799 42.80 -22.59 23.58
N SER A 800 41.51 -22.47 23.88
CA SER A 800 40.78 -21.20 23.86
C SER A 800 41.05 -20.32 25.10
N ALA A 801 41.28 -20.95 26.25
CA ALA A 801 41.42 -20.29 27.55
C ALA A 801 42.81 -20.46 28.16
N TRP A 802 43.82 -20.70 27.31
CA TRP A 802 45.23 -20.83 27.67
C TRP A 802 45.77 -19.77 28.65
N PRO A 803 45.34 -18.48 28.64
CA PRO A 803 45.91 -17.49 29.55
C PRO A 803 45.57 -17.70 31.03
N ARG A 804 44.49 -18.45 31.34
CA ARG A 804 44.00 -18.65 32.71
C ARG A 804 43.78 -20.12 33.08
N ILE A 805 43.98 -21.05 32.15
CA ILE A 805 43.83 -22.48 32.40
C ILE A 805 44.78 -23.00 33.49
N GLY A 806 45.94 -22.36 33.67
CA GLY A 806 46.92 -22.72 34.70
C GLY A 806 46.39 -22.70 36.14
N ALA A 807 45.38 -21.88 36.43
CA ALA A 807 44.71 -21.87 37.75
C ALA A 807 43.82 -23.11 37.99
N HIS A 808 43.45 -23.82 36.93
CA HIS A 808 42.59 -25.00 36.95
C HIS A 808 43.34 -26.30 36.62
N ARG A 809 44.66 -26.23 36.39
CA ARG A 809 45.50 -27.35 35.91
C ARG A 809 45.36 -28.62 36.76
N GLY A 810 45.25 -28.51 38.08
CA GLY A 810 45.11 -29.67 38.96
C GLY A 810 43.86 -30.49 38.68
N GLY A 811 42.72 -29.84 38.37
CA GLY A 811 41.49 -30.53 37.99
C GLY A 811 41.62 -31.20 36.61
N VAL A 812 42.25 -30.51 35.66
CA VAL A 812 42.50 -31.03 34.30
C VAL A 812 43.37 -32.28 34.36
N VAL A 813 44.49 -32.21 35.08
CA VAL A 813 45.42 -33.34 35.27
C VAL A 813 44.73 -34.52 35.95
N LEU A 814 43.97 -34.26 37.01
CA LEU A 814 43.21 -35.31 37.71
C LEU A 814 42.26 -36.03 36.75
N GLY A 815 41.50 -35.30 35.93
CA GLY A 815 40.61 -35.89 34.92
C GLY A 815 41.34 -36.75 33.90
N LEU A 816 42.44 -36.26 33.33
CA LEU A 816 43.23 -36.96 32.31
C LEU A 816 43.89 -38.24 32.87
N CYS A 817 44.51 -38.15 34.05
CA CYS A 817 45.18 -39.29 34.67
C CYS A 817 44.19 -40.39 35.07
N VAL A 818 43.04 -40.03 35.65
CA VAL A 818 42.01 -41.01 36.03
C VAL A 818 41.41 -41.70 34.80
N LEU A 819 41.13 -40.95 33.73
CA LEU A 819 40.61 -41.53 32.49
C LEU A 819 41.64 -42.45 31.83
N LYS A 820 42.92 -42.04 31.76
CA LYS A 820 44.02 -42.88 31.25
C LYS A 820 44.16 -44.18 32.04
N GLY A 821 44.13 -44.10 33.37
CA GLY A 821 44.21 -45.27 34.24
C GLY A 821 43.13 -46.29 33.90
N ARG A 822 41.89 -45.82 33.74
CA ARG A 822 40.75 -46.69 33.38
C ARG A 822 40.84 -47.29 31.99
N ILE A 823 41.28 -46.51 31.00
CA ILE A 823 41.53 -47.04 29.65
C ILE A 823 42.57 -48.16 29.72
N SER A 824 43.63 -47.96 30.53
CA SER A 824 44.69 -48.94 30.71
C SER A 824 44.20 -50.23 31.41
N GLU A 825 43.30 -50.09 32.40
CA GLU A 825 42.64 -51.22 33.07
C GLU A 825 41.73 -52.02 32.13
N GLU A 826 40.93 -51.36 31.29
CA GLU A 826 40.01 -52.01 30.34
C GLU A 826 40.75 -52.69 29.17
N MET A 827 41.86 -52.11 28.71
CA MET A 827 42.69 -52.71 27.65
C MET A 827 43.49 -53.94 28.12
N GLY A 828 43.63 -54.16 29.43
CA GLY A 828 44.46 -55.22 30.03
C GLY A 828 44.07 -56.68 29.73
N SER A 829 43.09 -56.95 28.86
CA SER A 829 42.65 -58.32 28.53
C SER A 829 42.18 -58.59 27.09
N GLY A 830 42.31 -57.64 26.15
CA GLY A 830 41.92 -57.89 24.74
C GLY A 830 42.39 -56.79 23.78
N SER A 831 43.38 -57.09 22.96
CA SER A 831 43.93 -56.16 21.96
C SER A 831 43.08 -56.17 20.68
N GLY A 832 42.40 -55.07 20.39
CA GLY A 832 41.73 -54.88 19.09
C GLY A 832 40.63 -53.83 19.03
N ASP A 833 40.41 -53.05 20.09
CA ASP A 833 39.37 -52.03 20.09
C ASP A 833 39.91 -50.68 19.60
N GLU A 834 39.76 -50.44 18.30
CA GLU A 834 40.20 -49.22 17.60
C GLU A 834 39.69 -47.94 18.28
N ALA A 835 38.46 -47.96 18.80
CA ALA A 835 37.86 -46.80 19.47
C ALA A 835 38.49 -46.47 20.84
N LEU A 836 39.02 -47.46 21.56
CA LEU A 836 39.76 -47.22 22.81
C LEU A 836 41.16 -46.68 22.52
N ASN A 837 41.80 -47.13 21.43
CA ASN A 837 43.09 -46.59 20.98
C ASN A 837 42.94 -45.12 20.55
N ASP A 838 41.88 -44.77 19.81
CA ASP A 838 41.58 -43.40 19.43
C ASP A 838 41.34 -42.50 20.65
N LEU A 839 40.57 -42.97 21.63
CA LEU A 839 40.34 -42.24 22.87
C LEU A 839 41.65 -42.06 23.67
N GLN A 840 42.49 -43.08 23.72
CA GLN A 840 43.80 -43.00 24.38
C GLN A 840 44.72 -41.99 23.71
N ALA A 841 44.73 -41.96 22.37
CA ALA A 841 45.49 -40.98 21.60
C ALA A 841 45.02 -39.55 21.90
N GLU A 842 43.71 -39.30 21.87
CA GLU A 842 43.13 -37.97 22.15
C GLU A 842 43.40 -37.51 23.60
N VAL A 843 43.40 -38.43 24.57
CA VAL A 843 43.78 -38.16 25.97
C VAL A 843 45.27 -37.77 26.06
N LYS A 844 46.14 -38.45 25.33
CA LYS A 844 47.57 -38.12 25.25
C LYS A 844 47.78 -36.75 24.59
N ASP A 845 47.14 -36.48 23.45
CA ASP A 845 47.22 -35.20 22.74
C ASP A 845 46.77 -34.04 23.63
N THR A 846 45.75 -34.25 24.47
CA THR A 846 45.29 -33.25 25.45
C THR A 846 46.34 -32.98 26.53
N ALA A 847 47.04 -34.02 26.99
CA ALA A 847 48.09 -33.91 27.99
C ALA A 847 49.34 -33.20 27.44
N GLU A 848 49.72 -33.51 26.19
CA GLU A 848 50.81 -32.84 25.47
C GLU A 848 50.48 -31.35 25.23
N LEU A 849 49.24 -31.06 24.82
CA LEU A 849 48.76 -29.69 24.66
C LEU A 849 48.80 -28.91 25.99
N LEU A 850 48.37 -29.54 27.09
CA LEU A 850 48.44 -28.93 28.41
C LEU A 850 49.88 -28.62 28.82
N ASP A 851 50.81 -29.54 28.59
CA ASP A 851 52.24 -29.34 28.87
C ASP A 851 52.82 -28.16 28.09
N ALA A 852 52.49 -28.06 26.79
CA ALA A 852 52.92 -26.95 25.95
C ALA A 852 52.41 -25.59 26.47
N VAL A 853 51.14 -25.52 26.92
CA VAL A 853 50.57 -24.30 27.51
C VAL A 853 51.18 -23.98 28.88
N MET A 854 51.41 -24.98 29.74
CA MET A 854 51.96 -24.77 31.08
C MET A 854 53.43 -24.30 31.05
N ARG A 855 54.25 -24.82 30.13
CA ARG A 855 55.65 -24.40 29.93
C ARG A 855 55.80 -22.93 29.54
N GLN A 856 54.78 -22.36 28.89
CA GLN A 856 54.74 -20.96 28.49
C GLN A 856 54.08 -20.04 29.55
N SER A 857 53.59 -20.62 30.64
CA SER A 857 52.85 -19.90 31.69
C SER A 857 53.74 -19.55 32.89
N GLU A 858 53.25 -18.65 33.75
CA GLU A 858 53.94 -18.22 34.98
C GLU A 858 54.16 -19.36 36.00
N VAL A 859 53.48 -20.50 35.85
CA VAL A 859 53.56 -21.66 36.75
C VAL A 859 54.47 -22.78 36.22
N SER A 860 55.35 -22.49 35.24
CA SER A 860 56.20 -23.52 34.61
C SER A 860 57.10 -24.26 35.61
N THR A 861 57.61 -23.59 36.64
CA THR A 861 58.47 -24.21 37.66
C THR A 861 57.72 -25.16 38.58
N GLU A 862 56.52 -24.77 39.00
CA GLU A 862 55.62 -25.60 39.79
C GLU A 862 55.12 -26.79 38.96
N TRP A 863 54.85 -26.58 37.67
CA TRP A 863 54.39 -27.61 36.74
C TRP A 863 55.39 -28.74 36.55
N GLU A 864 56.68 -28.44 36.35
CA GLU A 864 57.70 -29.50 36.21
C GLU A 864 57.84 -30.33 37.49
N ARG A 865 57.77 -29.71 38.67
CA ARG A 865 57.74 -30.44 39.96
C ARG A 865 56.49 -31.29 40.12
N GLU A 866 55.31 -30.77 39.77
CA GLU A 866 54.04 -31.51 39.81
C GLU A 866 54.08 -32.76 38.90
N LYS A 867 54.71 -32.67 37.72
CA LYS A 867 54.92 -33.83 36.83
C LYS A 867 55.87 -34.86 37.45
N GLU A 868 56.98 -34.43 38.04
CA GLU A 868 57.91 -35.35 38.74
C GLU A 868 57.20 -36.11 39.87
N ASP A 869 56.40 -35.41 40.68
CA ASP A 869 55.64 -36.02 41.78
C ASP A 869 54.62 -37.06 41.26
N LEU A 870 53.96 -36.78 40.13
CA LEU A 870 53.00 -37.72 39.52
C LEU A 870 53.69 -38.98 38.95
N VAL A 871 54.83 -38.82 38.29
CA VAL A 871 55.61 -39.96 37.76
C VAL A 871 56.19 -40.82 38.88
N GLN A 872 56.55 -40.22 40.02
CA GLN A 872 56.96 -40.97 41.22
C GLN A 872 55.80 -41.77 41.85
N ALA A 873 54.57 -41.25 41.78
CA ALA A 873 53.39 -41.92 42.29
C ALA A 873 52.90 -43.06 41.38
N ASP A 874 53.02 -42.91 40.07
CA ASP A 874 52.67 -43.93 39.06
C ASP A 874 53.66 -43.88 37.88
N GLU A 875 54.54 -44.89 37.79
CA GLU A 875 55.53 -44.99 36.70
C GLU A 875 54.86 -45.10 35.31
N GLY A 876 53.61 -45.54 35.25
CA GLY A 876 52.83 -45.61 34.00
C GLY A 876 52.52 -44.23 33.40
N LEU A 877 52.71 -43.14 34.15
CA LEU A 877 52.57 -41.76 33.65
C LEU A 877 53.84 -41.19 33.02
N ARG A 878 54.95 -41.94 33.05
CA ARG A 878 56.20 -41.53 32.40
C ARG A 878 55.99 -41.32 30.90
N GLY A 879 56.39 -40.16 30.38
CA GLY A 879 56.20 -39.80 28.97
C GLY A 879 54.76 -39.48 28.56
N PHE A 880 53.80 -39.42 29.50
CA PHE A 880 52.39 -39.12 29.19
C PHE A 880 52.16 -37.65 28.82
N PHE A 881 52.87 -36.73 29.47
CA PHE A 881 52.81 -35.28 29.22
C PHE A 881 53.85 -34.81 28.19
N GLU A 882 54.70 -35.72 27.71
CA GLU A 882 55.81 -35.39 26.81
C GLU A 882 55.36 -35.52 25.36
N GLY A 883 55.53 -34.43 24.59
CA GLY A 883 55.25 -34.41 23.16
C GLY A 883 56.05 -35.47 22.40
N SER A 884 55.41 -36.11 21.42
CA SER A 884 56.13 -36.90 20.42
C SER A 884 57.14 -35.96 19.74
N THR A 885 58.44 -36.17 19.96
CA THR A 885 59.50 -35.41 19.29
C THR A 885 59.56 -35.82 17.82
N ASN A 886 58.67 -35.24 17.01
CA ASN A 886 58.86 -35.14 15.57
C ASN A 886 59.47 -33.78 15.26
N GLU A 887 60.66 -33.83 14.66
CA GLU A 887 61.40 -32.71 14.05
C GLU A 887 60.58 -31.95 13.00
#